data_AF-A0A0D3IJY0-F1
#
_entry.id   AF-A0A0D3IJY0-F1
#
_cell.length_a   1.000
_cell.length_b   1.000
_cell.length_c   1.000
_cell.angle_alpha   90.00
_cell.angle_beta   90.00
_cell.angle_gamma   90.00
#
_symmetry.space_group_name_H-M   'P 1'
#
loop_
_entity.id
_entity.type
_entity.pdbx_description
1 polymer ?
#
loop_
_entity_poly.entity_id
_entity_poly.type
_entity_poly.pdbx_seq_one_letter_code
_entity_poly.pdbx_strand_id
1 'polypeptide(L)'
;MAAPAIHQRSCKGEDRAMHLTALVGGETVCLLAVADGHGGPEAAQLCEDTLLQTIVKEAGAADAASLQAACSRAFATVHAAVCERESADAGACVTVVAINEGRGEVTCAHVGDSSALLVEESGHRPLTAEHRLSNSPEEQARVVACGARLAKARSDDGYFGVGPIRAWPGGLAVCRTVGDADCAYVDPTPVVCTLAFERPGGAKVIACSDGVWDALSEERVAKHVRAAATPADAAVKVVRAAIRARGLRDDTTSVVAWAGEPSWGSRRRSPKPRRGSSRHLASLLSSSLASSPCAALGMEGAPPSVEAGNHASDCSESPTPPASDIGSIDYSPSHGAPHLPPAASASALDGFTLLTVDTSAPGVASPLEAGAAESLESGASSREQAGPHAAACSCVTAAIEQPKCKRIEHPFIMLSQFALAASGAFPVTYTNCGVEKTLQTTPEKVVTMNQGSLKFMLSMGLQDRIVGTRGVTSVLDPIWPKYKDAYNSVPVMSGADGKSYPSDAEVLAANADYIFADWSSAFSEYAWNNDTLRQWASVGECGGRDRELVPPQLHDKGIGTFLSAVSCEDKTLRAPPIPDTLYDTIKTMGEIFNVPTVASQLVKEIEADFVIAQQTLQKAAGHSLTAVWLDCISCCDQEPELSVFVGSGGGAPQMIMKEAGFTNLFKDRENSWACVTVADIIKAEPDVMIVVEAGFDPALDKIGARVF
;
A
#
# COMPACT_ATOMS: atom_id res chain seq x y z
N MET A 1 6.70 25.62 -8.94
CA MET A 1 6.40 24.62 -7.90
C MET A 1 6.83 23.20 -8.27
N ALA A 2 7.50 22.49 -7.36
CA ALA A 2 7.70 21.04 -7.47
C ALA A 2 6.38 20.30 -7.19
N ALA A 3 6.18 19.10 -7.78
CA ALA A 3 4.97 18.31 -7.56
C ALA A 3 4.81 17.96 -6.06
N PRO A 4 3.65 18.17 -5.44
CA PRO A 4 3.38 17.67 -4.10
C PRO A 4 3.56 16.15 -4.02
N ALA A 5 3.82 15.65 -2.81
CA ALA A 5 3.88 14.20 -2.58
C ALA A 5 3.17 13.83 -1.29
N ILE A 6 2.60 12.63 -1.30
CA ILE A 6 1.94 12.00 -0.18
C ILE A 6 2.73 10.75 0.20
N HIS A 7 2.80 10.45 1.49
CA HIS A 7 3.21 9.14 1.96
C HIS A 7 2.39 8.75 3.19
N GLN A 8 1.91 7.51 3.21
CA GLN A 8 1.02 6.99 4.23
C GLN A 8 1.39 5.55 4.58
N ARG A 9 1.25 5.21 5.86
CA ARG A 9 1.19 3.83 6.34
C ARG A 9 -0.05 3.67 7.21
N SER A 10 -0.91 2.74 6.83
CA SER A 10 -2.18 2.51 7.52
C SER A 10 -2.04 1.44 8.60
N CYS A 11 -2.57 1.73 9.79
CA CYS A 11 -2.88 0.80 10.87
C CYS A 11 -4.38 0.46 10.91
N LYS A 12 -5.25 1.49 10.86
CA LYS A 12 -6.72 1.40 10.85
C LYS A 12 -7.29 1.54 9.42
N GLY A 13 -6.66 2.36 8.58
CA GLY A 13 -7.10 2.61 7.19
C GLY A 13 -8.19 3.69 7.06
N GLU A 14 -8.24 4.59 8.04
CA GLU A 14 -9.21 5.69 8.16
C GLU A 14 -8.62 7.01 7.64
N ASP A 15 -7.30 7.17 7.60
CA ASP A 15 -6.63 8.35 7.04
C ASP A 15 -6.82 8.47 5.51
N ARG A 16 -6.97 9.71 5.04
CA ARG A 16 -6.83 10.14 3.65
C ARG A 16 -5.87 11.33 3.55
N ALA A 17 -5.18 11.42 2.43
CA ALA A 17 -4.39 12.59 2.06
C ALA A 17 -4.58 12.89 0.59
N MET A 18 -4.61 14.18 0.26
CA MET A 18 -5.01 14.65 -1.06
C MET A 18 -4.27 15.94 -1.41
N HIS A 19 -4.09 16.20 -2.70
CA HIS A 19 -3.58 17.48 -3.18
C HIS A 19 -4.24 17.88 -4.50
N LEU A 20 -4.37 19.19 -4.74
CA LEU A 20 -4.95 19.74 -5.96
C LEU A 20 -4.23 21.03 -6.34
N THR A 21 -3.78 21.14 -7.58
CA THR A 21 -3.29 22.40 -8.13
C THR A 21 -4.34 22.97 -9.08
N ALA A 22 -4.82 24.17 -8.82
CA ALA A 22 -5.90 24.80 -9.57
C ALA A 22 -5.65 26.29 -9.81
N LEU A 23 -6.36 26.84 -10.81
CA LEU A 23 -6.43 28.28 -11.02
C LEU A 23 -7.59 28.86 -10.20
N VAL A 24 -7.29 29.77 -9.27
CA VAL A 24 -8.24 30.48 -8.42
C VAL A 24 -8.09 31.97 -8.70
N GLY A 25 -9.15 32.65 -9.13
CA GLY A 25 -9.06 34.08 -9.48
C GLY A 25 -7.99 34.43 -10.52
N GLY A 26 -7.59 33.48 -11.37
CA GLY A 26 -6.51 33.64 -12.36
C GLY A 26 -5.09 33.36 -11.86
N GLU A 27 -4.92 32.97 -10.60
CA GLU A 27 -3.63 32.62 -10.00
C GLU A 27 -3.56 31.12 -9.68
N THR A 28 -2.38 30.53 -9.82
CA THR A 28 -2.15 29.12 -9.48
C THR A 28 -2.05 28.96 -7.96
N VAL A 29 -2.93 28.14 -7.39
CA VAL A 29 -2.93 27.75 -5.98
C VAL A 29 -2.74 26.25 -5.87
N CYS A 30 -1.82 25.82 -5.01
CA CYS A 30 -1.63 24.40 -4.67
C CYS A 30 -2.23 24.12 -3.30
N LEU A 31 -3.20 23.23 -3.25
CA LEU A 31 -3.90 22.79 -2.06
C LEU A 31 -3.36 21.42 -1.63
N LEU A 32 -3.05 21.28 -0.35
CA LEU A 32 -2.71 20.02 0.31
C LEU A 32 -3.73 19.76 1.41
N ALA A 33 -4.12 18.51 1.64
CA ALA A 33 -4.89 18.18 2.83
C ALA A 33 -4.60 16.79 3.39
N VAL A 34 -4.77 16.67 4.70
CA VAL A 34 -4.83 15.41 5.45
C VAL A 34 -6.19 15.37 6.14
N ALA A 35 -6.88 14.25 6.03
CA ALA A 35 -8.09 13.93 6.78
C ALA A 35 -7.82 12.64 7.57
N ASP A 36 -7.72 12.77 8.88
CA ASP A 36 -7.48 11.67 9.83
C ASP A 36 -8.83 11.24 10.40
N GLY A 37 -9.29 10.07 9.95
CA GLY A 37 -10.64 9.58 10.20
C GLY A 37 -10.74 8.77 11.49
N HIS A 38 -11.91 8.80 12.13
CA HIS A 38 -12.21 7.97 13.30
C HIS A 38 -13.68 7.53 13.29
N GLY A 39 -13.93 6.36 13.87
CA GLY A 39 -15.28 5.77 13.88
C GLY A 39 -15.70 5.26 12.50
N GLY A 40 -14.75 5.05 11.59
CA GLY A 40 -14.97 4.72 10.19
C GLY A 40 -14.25 5.70 9.23
N PRO A 41 -13.92 5.26 7.99
CA PRO A 41 -13.23 6.08 7.01
C PRO A 41 -14.14 7.08 6.26
N GLU A 42 -15.45 7.05 6.47
CA GLU A 42 -16.44 7.69 5.59
C GLU A 42 -16.32 9.22 5.57
N ALA A 43 -16.08 9.84 6.72
CA ALA A 43 -15.88 11.28 6.82
C ALA A 43 -14.59 11.73 6.11
N ALA A 44 -13.49 10.99 6.30
CA ALA A 44 -12.21 11.25 5.64
C ALA A 44 -12.28 11.01 4.12
N GLN A 45 -12.99 9.95 3.69
CA GLN A 45 -13.23 9.67 2.27
C GLN A 45 -14.04 10.79 1.60
N LEU A 46 -15.09 11.30 2.26
CA LEU A 46 -15.86 12.40 1.68
C LEU A 46 -15.03 13.69 1.57
N CYS A 47 -14.13 13.93 2.52
CA CYS A 47 -13.16 15.02 2.43
C CYS A 47 -12.25 14.84 1.20
N GLU A 48 -11.71 13.64 0.97
CA GLU A 48 -10.90 13.32 -0.21
C GLU A 48 -11.65 13.58 -1.52
N ASP A 49 -12.90 13.15 -1.61
CA ASP A 49 -13.69 13.22 -2.83
C ASP A 49 -14.09 14.66 -3.20
N THR A 50 -14.27 15.55 -2.22
CA THR A 50 -15.01 16.81 -2.43
C THR A 50 -14.40 18.08 -1.84
N LEU A 51 -13.56 18.00 -0.81
CA LEU A 51 -13.16 19.17 -0.03
C LEU A 51 -12.36 20.16 -0.86
N LEU A 52 -11.29 19.70 -1.53
CA LEU A 52 -10.41 20.60 -2.29
C LEU A 52 -11.12 21.22 -3.49
N GLN A 53 -11.95 20.46 -4.20
CA GLN A 53 -12.76 20.98 -5.32
C GLN A 53 -13.76 22.03 -4.83
N THR A 54 -14.38 21.81 -3.66
CA THR A 54 -15.30 22.77 -3.05
C THR A 54 -14.58 24.06 -2.68
N ILE A 55 -13.37 23.99 -2.11
CA ILE A 55 -12.57 25.18 -1.80
C ILE A 55 -12.27 25.99 -3.07
N VAL A 56 -11.83 25.33 -4.15
CA VAL A 56 -11.55 26.00 -5.43
C VAL A 56 -12.80 26.66 -6.00
N LYS A 57 -13.95 26.00 -5.92
CA LYS A 57 -15.24 26.53 -6.39
C LYS A 57 -15.71 27.74 -5.58
N GLU A 58 -15.52 27.69 -4.27
CA GLU A 58 -15.96 28.73 -3.33
C GLU A 58 -15.03 29.95 -3.30
N ALA A 59 -13.77 29.80 -3.73
CA ALA A 59 -12.80 30.88 -3.73
C ALA A 59 -13.00 31.82 -4.94
N GLY A 60 -13.40 33.07 -4.67
CA GLY A 60 -13.57 34.10 -5.71
C GLY A 60 -12.25 34.73 -6.18
N ALA A 61 -11.23 34.70 -5.32
CA ALA A 61 -9.86 35.17 -5.57
C ALA A 61 -8.83 34.31 -4.83
N ALA A 62 -7.56 34.39 -5.20
CA ALA A 62 -6.46 33.64 -4.59
C ALA A 62 -5.75 34.39 -3.44
N ASP A 63 -6.33 35.48 -2.94
CA ASP A 63 -5.85 36.15 -1.75
C ASP A 63 -6.27 35.43 -0.46
N ALA A 64 -5.57 35.76 0.63
CA ALA A 64 -5.79 35.16 1.94
C ALA A 64 -7.25 35.22 2.41
N ALA A 65 -7.91 36.38 2.27
CA ALA A 65 -9.27 36.56 2.78
C ALA A 65 -10.27 35.68 2.03
N SER A 66 -10.15 35.60 0.70
CA SER A 66 -10.98 34.74 -0.13
C SER A 66 -10.74 33.25 0.16
N LEU A 67 -9.48 32.83 0.29
CA LEU A 67 -9.13 31.44 0.60
C LEU A 67 -9.59 31.03 2.00
N GLN A 68 -9.41 31.87 3.01
CA GLN A 68 -9.91 31.61 4.37
C GLN A 68 -11.44 31.41 4.37
N ALA A 69 -12.17 32.33 3.73
CA ALA A 69 -13.61 32.26 3.67
C ALA A 69 -14.10 31.03 2.87
N ALA A 70 -13.40 30.66 1.78
CA ALA A 70 -13.70 29.47 1.00
C ALA A 70 -13.46 28.18 1.81
N CYS A 71 -12.37 28.09 2.57
CA CYS A 71 -12.13 26.96 3.48
C CYS A 71 -13.25 26.83 4.51
N SER A 72 -13.64 27.91 5.20
CA SER A 72 -14.73 27.85 6.18
C SER A 72 -16.05 27.37 5.58
N ARG A 73 -16.41 27.84 4.38
CA ARG A 73 -17.62 27.37 3.67
C ARG A 73 -17.51 25.92 3.22
N ALA A 74 -16.36 25.50 2.74
CA ALA A 74 -16.14 24.13 2.30
C ALA A 74 -16.22 23.15 3.47
N PHE A 75 -15.61 23.46 4.63
CA PHE A 75 -15.71 22.63 5.84
C PHE A 75 -17.16 22.48 6.29
N ALA A 76 -17.93 23.58 6.35
CA ALA A 76 -19.35 23.54 6.71
C ALA A 76 -20.18 22.70 5.71
N THR A 77 -19.88 22.81 4.41
CA THR A 77 -20.58 22.06 3.35
C THR A 77 -20.29 20.57 3.44
N VAL A 78 -19.01 20.19 3.59
CA VAL A 78 -18.62 18.79 3.70
C VAL A 78 -19.13 18.19 5.02
N HIS A 79 -19.06 18.92 6.13
CA HIS A 79 -19.64 18.49 7.41
C HIS A 79 -21.14 18.18 7.28
N ALA A 80 -21.93 19.10 6.71
CA ALA A 80 -23.35 18.84 6.48
C ALA A 80 -23.57 17.58 5.62
N ALA A 81 -22.77 17.38 4.57
CA ALA A 81 -22.87 16.22 3.71
C ALA A 81 -22.47 14.90 4.39
N VAL A 82 -21.55 14.91 5.37
CA VAL A 82 -21.24 13.74 6.20
C VAL A 82 -22.42 13.44 7.14
N CYS A 83 -22.93 14.46 7.84
CA CYS A 83 -24.00 14.30 8.83
C CYS A 83 -25.35 13.84 8.24
N GLU A 84 -25.56 14.00 6.93
CA GLU A 84 -26.76 13.51 6.22
C GLU A 84 -26.70 12.01 5.85
N ARG A 85 -25.53 11.35 5.98
CA ARG A 85 -25.36 9.92 5.62
C ARG A 85 -25.76 8.98 6.77
N GLU A 86 -26.03 7.71 6.45
CA GLU A 86 -26.38 6.68 7.46
C GLU A 86 -25.23 6.40 8.45
N SER A 87 -23.97 6.63 8.05
CA SER A 87 -22.76 6.53 8.88
C SER A 87 -22.46 7.85 9.62
N ALA A 88 -23.45 8.41 10.29
CA ALA A 88 -23.39 9.77 10.84
C ALA A 88 -22.47 9.90 12.08
N ASP A 89 -22.02 8.78 12.65
CA ASP A 89 -21.10 8.68 13.79
C ASP A 89 -19.61 8.71 13.39
N ALA A 90 -19.29 8.56 12.11
CA ALA A 90 -17.92 8.72 11.62
C ALA A 90 -17.51 10.20 11.62
N GLY A 91 -16.25 10.47 11.95
CA GLY A 91 -15.67 11.81 11.99
C GLY A 91 -14.27 11.88 11.41
N ALA A 92 -13.77 13.08 11.18
CA ALA A 92 -12.41 13.31 10.74
C ALA A 92 -11.81 14.63 11.27
N CYS A 93 -10.56 14.56 11.73
CA CYS A 93 -9.68 15.71 11.84
C CYS A 93 -9.22 16.10 10.44
N VAL A 94 -9.29 17.38 10.07
CA VAL A 94 -9.01 17.82 8.69
C VAL A 94 -8.10 19.03 8.72
N THR A 95 -6.97 18.95 8.01
CA THR A 95 -6.00 20.04 7.87
C THR A 95 -5.74 20.31 6.40
N VAL A 96 -6.10 21.52 5.94
CA VAL A 96 -5.88 22.00 4.57
C VAL A 96 -4.82 23.09 4.57
N VAL A 97 -3.92 23.08 3.59
CA VAL A 97 -2.96 24.16 3.32
C VAL A 97 -3.04 24.58 1.86
N ALA A 98 -3.37 25.85 1.61
CA ALA A 98 -3.38 26.51 0.31
C ALA A 98 -2.10 27.34 0.14
N ILE A 99 -1.31 27.02 -0.89
CA ILE A 99 -0.04 27.67 -1.21
C ILE A 99 -0.24 28.54 -2.45
N ASN A 100 -0.05 29.85 -2.32
CA ASN A 100 0.01 30.77 -3.44
C ASN A 100 1.46 31.27 -3.62
N GLU A 101 2.17 30.67 -4.58
CA GLU A 101 3.58 31.00 -4.86
C GLU A 101 3.75 32.43 -5.41
N GLY A 102 2.80 32.88 -6.24
CA GLY A 102 2.79 34.23 -6.81
C GLY A 102 2.70 35.30 -5.74
N ARG A 103 1.88 35.07 -4.70
CA ARG A 103 1.74 35.98 -3.56
C ARG A 103 2.79 35.77 -2.48
N GLY A 104 3.41 34.59 -2.40
CA GLY A 104 4.37 34.27 -1.36
C GLY A 104 3.70 33.96 -0.02
N GLU A 105 2.51 33.36 -0.08
CA GLU A 105 1.64 33.15 1.08
C GLU A 105 1.20 31.68 1.16
N VAL A 106 1.02 31.20 2.40
CA VAL A 106 0.37 29.93 2.72
C VAL A 106 -0.80 30.21 3.65
N THR A 107 -1.97 29.67 3.33
CA THR A 107 -3.18 29.74 4.15
C THR A 107 -3.56 28.35 4.62
N CYS A 108 -3.58 28.14 5.93
CA CYS A 108 -4.01 26.88 6.54
C CYS A 108 -5.40 27.04 7.16
N ALA A 109 -6.24 26.03 7.02
CA ALA A 109 -7.51 25.88 7.71
C ALA A 109 -7.58 24.48 8.29
N HIS A 110 -7.87 24.35 9.59
CA HIS A 110 -7.91 23.02 10.20
C HIS A 110 -8.94 22.87 11.33
N VAL A 111 -9.37 21.63 11.52
CA VAL A 111 -10.13 21.13 12.68
C VAL A 111 -9.46 19.84 13.15
N GLY A 112 -9.50 19.59 14.46
CA GLY A 112 -8.87 18.41 15.04
C GLY A 112 -7.37 18.59 15.27
N ASP A 113 -6.65 17.47 15.44
CA ASP A 113 -5.26 17.41 15.91
C ASP A 113 -4.24 16.98 14.85
N SER A 114 -4.68 16.77 13.61
CA SER A 114 -3.79 16.83 12.44
C SER A 114 -3.15 18.23 12.35
N SER A 115 -1.84 18.29 12.13
CA SER A 115 -1.07 19.54 12.20
C SER A 115 -0.21 19.80 10.96
N ALA A 116 0.14 21.07 10.73
CA ALA A 116 0.94 21.50 9.58
C ALA A 116 2.05 22.49 9.96
N LEU A 117 3.17 22.44 9.23
CA LEU A 117 4.35 23.30 9.41
C LEU A 117 4.75 23.99 8.11
N LEU A 118 5.12 25.26 8.25
CA LEU A 118 5.90 26.01 7.27
C LEU A 118 7.38 25.94 7.67
N VAL A 119 8.23 25.42 6.79
CA VAL A 119 9.68 25.25 7.03
C VAL A 119 10.47 26.14 6.07
N GLU A 120 11.33 26.96 6.65
CA GLU A 120 12.18 27.94 5.96
C GLU A 120 13.65 27.71 6.34
N GLU A 121 14.55 28.43 5.66
CA GLU A 121 15.98 28.38 5.98
C GLU A 121 16.24 28.87 7.42
N SER A 122 15.57 29.95 7.81
CA SER A 122 15.66 30.59 9.13
C SER A 122 15.05 29.75 10.26
N GLY A 123 14.00 28.97 9.97
CA GLY A 123 13.12 28.48 11.03
C GLY A 123 12.04 27.50 10.55
N HIS A 124 11.21 27.07 11.47
CA HIS A 124 9.91 26.46 11.15
C HIS A 124 8.85 27.18 11.98
N ARG A 125 7.63 27.26 11.44
CA ARG A 125 6.50 27.92 12.08
C ARG A 125 5.27 27.00 11.97
N PRO A 126 4.55 26.73 13.07
CA PRO A 126 3.30 25.98 13.00
C PRO A 126 2.21 26.80 12.28
N LEU A 127 1.39 26.10 11.51
CA LEU A 127 0.25 26.64 10.78
C LEU A 127 -1.08 26.34 11.49
N THR A 128 -1.08 25.44 12.46
CA THR A 128 -2.26 24.93 13.16
C THR A 128 -2.24 25.31 14.64
N ALA A 129 -3.43 25.36 15.25
CA ALA A 129 -3.66 25.54 16.68
C ALA A 129 -3.85 24.19 17.39
N GLU A 130 -3.85 24.20 18.74
CA GLU A 130 -4.08 23.01 19.55
C GLU A 130 -5.59 22.78 19.79
N HIS A 131 -6.10 21.62 19.40
CA HIS A 131 -7.51 21.23 19.55
C HIS A 131 -7.72 20.01 20.44
N ARG A 132 -6.65 19.39 20.98
CA ARG A 132 -6.79 18.27 21.93
C ARG A 132 -7.40 18.75 23.22
N LEU A 133 -8.46 18.08 23.67
CA LEU A 133 -9.15 18.41 24.92
C LEU A 133 -8.18 18.39 26.12
N SER A 134 -7.17 17.51 26.10
CA SER A 134 -6.19 17.42 27.19
C SER A 134 -5.35 18.69 27.36
N ASN A 135 -5.24 19.51 26.30
CA ASN A 135 -4.35 20.68 26.24
C ASN A 135 -5.11 22.01 26.05
N SER A 136 -6.43 22.00 25.88
CA SER A 136 -7.24 23.20 25.64
C SER A 136 -8.36 23.39 26.69
N PRO A 137 -8.13 24.19 27.74
CA PRO A 137 -9.15 24.53 28.73
C PRO A 137 -10.37 25.27 28.15
N GLU A 138 -10.16 26.03 27.07
CA GLU A 138 -11.23 26.74 26.37
C GLU A 138 -12.18 25.76 25.69
N GLU A 139 -11.65 24.78 24.96
CA GLU A 139 -12.45 23.73 24.34
C GLU A 139 -13.14 22.86 25.39
N GLN A 140 -12.48 22.55 26.51
CA GLN A 140 -13.12 21.86 27.63
C GLN A 140 -14.33 22.63 28.17
N ALA A 141 -14.21 23.94 28.38
CA ALA A 141 -15.31 24.77 28.85
C ALA A 141 -16.46 24.82 27.83
N ARG A 142 -16.14 24.93 26.54
CA ARG A 142 -17.12 24.94 25.45
C ARG A 142 -17.91 23.64 25.38
N VAL A 143 -17.25 22.49 25.36
CA VAL A 143 -17.95 21.20 25.24
C VAL A 143 -18.78 20.88 26.48
N VAL A 144 -18.33 21.25 27.68
CA VAL A 144 -19.11 21.12 28.93
C VAL A 144 -20.35 22.03 28.90
N ALA A 145 -20.23 23.25 28.39
CA ALA A 145 -21.37 24.15 28.20
C ALA A 145 -22.41 23.60 27.21
N CYS A 146 -21.97 22.81 26.23
CA CYS A 146 -22.85 22.06 25.32
C CYS A 146 -23.44 20.77 25.94
N GLY A 147 -23.16 20.49 27.22
CA GLY A 147 -23.70 19.34 27.95
C GLY A 147 -22.86 18.06 27.88
N ALA A 148 -21.66 18.11 27.30
CA ALA A 148 -20.78 16.95 27.22
C ALA A 148 -20.15 16.63 28.58
N ARG A 149 -19.91 15.34 28.85
CA ARG A 149 -19.16 14.90 30.04
C ARG A 149 -17.71 14.63 29.67
N LEU A 150 -16.78 15.30 30.36
CA LEU A 150 -15.35 15.04 30.23
C LEU A 150 -14.88 13.95 31.18
N ALA A 151 -14.20 12.94 30.65
CA ALA A 151 -13.57 11.89 31.44
C ALA A 151 -12.45 11.20 30.64
N LYS A 152 -11.51 10.58 31.34
CA LYS A 152 -10.57 9.62 30.72
C LYS A 152 -11.26 8.28 30.48
N ALA A 153 -10.76 7.49 29.53
CA ALA A 153 -11.30 6.18 29.20
C ALA A 153 -11.05 5.15 30.32
N ARG A 154 -11.82 4.06 30.26
CA ARG A 154 -11.58 2.84 31.03
C ARG A 154 -10.87 1.85 30.12
N SER A 155 -9.86 1.15 30.62
CA SER A 155 -9.18 0.07 29.88
C SER A 155 -9.96 -1.25 29.97
N ASP A 156 -9.64 -2.18 29.08
CA ASP A 156 -10.33 -3.49 28.95
C ASP A 156 -10.16 -4.39 30.18
N ASP A 157 -9.08 -4.23 30.93
CA ASP A 157 -8.81 -4.86 32.23
C ASP A 157 -9.53 -4.15 33.41
N GLY A 158 -10.33 -3.14 33.10
CA GLY A 158 -11.23 -2.47 34.04
C GLY A 158 -10.62 -1.29 34.80
N TYR A 159 -9.37 -0.91 34.57
CA TYR A 159 -8.78 0.29 35.20
C TYR A 159 -9.41 1.58 34.66
N PHE A 160 -9.69 2.50 35.57
CA PHE A 160 -10.20 3.83 35.25
C PHE A 160 -9.04 4.81 35.08
N GLY A 161 -9.18 5.76 34.14
CA GLY A 161 -8.24 6.87 34.03
C GLY A 161 -7.14 6.72 32.98
N VAL A 162 -7.33 5.85 31.99
CA VAL A 162 -6.33 5.56 30.94
C VAL A 162 -6.53 6.51 29.76
N GLY A 163 -5.42 6.98 29.18
CA GLY A 163 -5.41 7.81 27.98
C GLY A 163 -5.74 9.30 28.19
N PRO A 164 -5.94 10.05 27.09
CA PRO A 164 -6.28 11.48 27.13
C PRO A 164 -7.70 11.71 27.67
N ILE A 165 -7.99 12.97 28.03
CA ILE A 165 -9.35 13.41 28.33
C ILE A 165 -10.20 13.27 27.07
N ARG A 166 -11.41 12.72 27.23
CA ARG A 166 -12.40 12.52 26.17
C ARG A 166 -13.76 13.13 26.55
N ALA A 167 -14.52 13.57 25.56
CA ALA A 167 -15.89 14.05 25.71
C ALA A 167 -16.91 12.95 25.40
N TRP A 168 -18.03 12.93 26.14
CA TRP A 168 -19.12 11.96 25.97
C TRP A 168 -20.47 12.68 25.79
N PRO A 169 -21.40 12.17 24.95
CA PRO A 169 -21.37 10.92 24.16
C PRO A 169 -20.29 10.89 23.06
N GLY A 170 -19.97 9.75 22.45
CA GLY A 170 -18.97 9.62 21.37
C GLY A 170 -17.54 9.27 21.81
N GLY A 171 -17.07 9.77 22.96
CA GLY A 171 -15.74 9.40 23.48
C GLY A 171 -14.58 10.07 22.75
N LEU A 172 -14.81 11.25 22.16
CA LEU A 172 -13.86 11.96 21.31
C LEU A 172 -12.75 12.64 22.15
N ALA A 173 -11.48 12.52 21.70
CA ALA A 173 -10.34 13.22 22.32
C ALA A 173 -10.14 14.65 21.78
N VAL A 174 -10.78 14.95 20.65
CA VAL A 174 -10.88 16.25 19.98
C VAL A 174 -12.36 16.62 19.87
N CYS A 175 -12.67 17.90 19.65
CA CYS A 175 -14.07 18.39 19.60
C CYS A 175 -14.33 19.42 18.50
N ARG A 176 -13.38 19.53 17.57
CA ARG A 176 -13.56 20.20 16.28
C ARG A 176 -13.24 19.18 15.20
N THR A 177 -14.24 18.79 14.42
CA THR A 177 -14.12 17.73 13.41
C THR A 177 -15.14 17.95 12.30
N VAL A 178 -14.93 17.30 11.16
CA VAL A 178 -15.95 17.10 10.13
C VAL A 178 -16.64 15.76 10.44
N GLY A 179 -17.98 15.67 10.36
CA GLY A 179 -18.73 14.47 10.80
C GLY A 179 -19.11 14.52 12.29
N ASP A 180 -19.09 13.36 12.95
CA ASP A 180 -19.46 13.16 14.37
C ASP A 180 -20.87 13.72 14.71
N ALA A 181 -21.87 13.42 13.87
CA ALA A 181 -23.22 13.98 13.99
C ALA A 181 -23.94 13.57 15.28
N ASP A 182 -23.53 12.46 15.90
CA ASP A 182 -24.04 11.98 17.18
C ASP A 182 -23.53 12.83 18.37
N CYS A 183 -22.52 13.67 18.14
CA CYS A 183 -21.87 14.50 19.14
C CYS A 183 -22.24 15.99 18.97
N ALA A 184 -23.36 16.43 19.56
CA ALA A 184 -23.87 17.80 19.45
C ALA A 184 -22.91 18.93 19.92
N TYR A 185 -21.82 18.58 20.61
CA TYR A 185 -20.80 19.51 21.06
C TYR A 185 -19.67 19.72 20.03
N VAL A 186 -19.65 18.98 18.92
CA VAL A 186 -18.67 19.09 17.85
C VAL A 186 -18.85 20.41 17.10
N ASP A 187 -17.74 21.07 16.78
CA ASP A 187 -17.71 22.31 15.99
C ASP A 187 -16.87 22.13 14.72
N PRO A 188 -17.47 22.11 13.51
CA PRO A 188 -16.75 21.95 12.26
C PRO A 188 -16.07 23.24 11.77
N THR A 189 -16.15 24.35 12.53
CA THR A 189 -15.57 25.62 12.14
C THR A 189 -14.04 25.57 12.19
N PRO A 190 -13.34 25.69 11.04
CA PRO A 190 -11.89 25.60 11.03
C PRO A 190 -11.23 26.84 11.64
N VAL A 191 -10.15 26.62 12.37
CA VAL A 191 -9.20 27.68 12.73
C VAL A 191 -8.34 27.96 11.51
N VAL A 192 -8.22 29.23 11.14
CA VAL A 192 -7.51 29.68 9.94
C VAL A 192 -6.28 30.52 10.28
N CYS A 193 -5.19 30.31 9.55
CA CYS A 193 -3.94 31.03 9.70
C CYS A 193 -3.33 31.29 8.32
N THR A 194 -2.91 32.52 8.04
CA THR A 194 -2.14 32.84 6.82
C THR A 194 -0.77 33.40 7.19
N LEU A 195 0.28 32.82 6.61
CA LEU A 195 1.65 33.29 6.76
C LEU A 195 2.25 33.62 5.39
N ALA A 196 3.00 34.72 5.32
CA ALA A 196 3.93 34.94 4.22
C ALA A 196 5.19 34.09 4.41
N PHE A 197 5.82 33.67 3.32
CA PHE A 197 7.12 32.97 3.34
C PHE A 197 8.21 33.75 2.62
N GLU A 198 9.47 33.49 3.01
CA GLU A 198 10.65 34.22 2.55
C GLU A 198 10.90 34.10 1.03
N ARG A 199 11.22 35.24 0.38
CA ARG A 199 11.63 35.33 -1.04
C ARG A 199 12.80 36.31 -1.21
N PRO A 200 13.85 35.98 -1.99
CA PRO A 200 14.09 34.70 -2.66
C PRO A 200 14.55 33.62 -1.67
N GLY A 201 14.14 32.37 -1.88
CA GLY A 201 14.52 31.27 -0.98
C GLY A 201 13.45 30.20 -0.83
N GLY A 202 12.18 30.56 -0.96
CA GLY A 202 11.07 29.59 -0.94
C GLY A 202 10.91 28.90 0.43
N ALA A 203 9.90 28.04 0.52
CA ALA A 203 9.58 27.31 1.73
C ALA A 203 9.20 25.85 1.41
N LYS A 204 9.31 24.98 2.41
CA LYS A 204 8.80 23.61 2.37
C LYS A 204 7.61 23.52 3.34
N VAL A 205 6.50 22.98 2.89
CA VAL A 205 5.24 22.90 3.63
C VAL A 205 4.89 21.44 3.83
N ILE A 206 4.54 21.06 5.06
CA ILE A 206 4.11 19.70 5.40
C ILE A 206 2.85 19.73 6.26
N ALA A 207 1.90 18.85 5.99
CA ALA A 207 0.79 18.52 6.88
C ALA A 207 0.80 17.01 7.16
N CYS A 208 0.53 16.61 8.41
CA CYS A 208 0.51 15.21 8.82
C CYS A 208 -0.66 14.90 9.77
N SER A 209 -1.07 13.63 9.82
CA SER A 209 -1.98 13.10 10.83
C SER A 209 -1.29 12.93 12.19
N ASP A 210 -2.06 12.63 13.22
CA ASP A 210 -1.56 12.56 14.58
C ASP A 210 -0.56 11.41 14.78
N GLY A 211 -0.60 10.36 13.96
CA GLY A 211 0.38 9.27 13.97
C GLY A 211 1.82 9.74 13.77
N VAL A 212 2.03 10.90 13.13
CA VAL A 212 3.32 11.57 13.07
C VAL A 212 3.59 12.41 14.33
N TRP A 213 2.65 13.27 14.71
CA TRP A 213 2.82 14.28 15.76
C TRP A 213 2.89 13.69 17.17
N ASP A 214 2.27 12.53 17.40
CA ASP A 214 2.41 11.75 18.62
C ASP A 214 3.81 11.12 18.78
N ALA A 215 4.53 10.94 17.67
CA ALA A 215 5.83 10.26 17.65
C ALA A 215 7.02 11.24 17.50
N LEU A 216 6.81 12.38 16.84
CA LEU A 216 7.83 13.36 16.49
C LEU A 216 7.42 14.77 16.92
N SER A 217 8.36 15.53 17.48
CA SER A 217 8.18 16.96 17.68
C SER A 217 8.28 17.75 16.37
N GLU A 218 7.73 18.96 16.37
CA GLU A 218 7.83 19.90 15.23
C GLU A 218 9.28 20.09 14.75
N GLU A 219 10.21 20.26 15.68
CA GLU A 219 11.64 20.41 15.38
C GLU A 219 12.22 19.19 14.64
N ARG A 220 11.82 17.97 15.03
CA ARG A 220 12.26 16.74 14.39
C ARG A 220 11.68 16.61 12.98
N VAL A 221 10.39 16.91 12.81
CA VAL A 221 9.75 16.92 11.49
C VAL A 221 10.42 17.96 10.58
N ALA A 222 10.58 19.19 11.05
CA ALA A 222 11.27 20.25 10.34
C ALA A 222 12.67 19.82 9.92
N LYS A 223 13.45 19.18 10.80
CA LYS A 223 14.80 18.66 10.47
C LYS A 223 14.77 17.65 9.32
N HIS A 224 13.81 16.72 9.30
CA HIS A 224 13.65 15.76 8.21
C HIS A 224 13.29 16.45 6.89
N VAL A 225 12.34 17.40 6.94
CA VAL A 225 11.91 18.20 5.78
C VAL A 225 13.05 19.07 5.24
N ARG A 226 13.85 19.69 6.11
CA ARG A 226 15.03 20.49 5.69
C ARG A 226 16.04 19.63 4.95
N ALA A 227 16.36 18.45 5.49
CA ALA A 227 17.33 17.53 4.91
C ALA A 227 16.83 16.79 3.65
N ALA A 228 15.55 16.92 3.31
CA ALA A 228 14.96 16.25 2.15
C ALA A 228 15.24 17.01 0.86
N ALA A 229 15.60 16.25 -0.19
CA ALA A 229 15.87 16.81 -1.50
C ALA A 229 14.58 17.09 -2.29
N THR A 230 13.54 16.28 -2.08
CA THR A 230 12.27 16.34 -2.81
C THR A 230 11.07 16.17 -1.87
N PRO A 231 9.85 16.54 -2.33
CA PRO A 231 8.58 16.18 -1.71
C PRO A 231 8.43 14.75 -1.28
N ALA A 232 8.63 13.82 -2.20
CA ALA A 232 8.52 12.41 -1.90
C ALA A 232 9.52 11.97 -0.81
N ASP A 233 10.77 12.44 -0.88
CA ASP A 233 11.81 12.13 0.10
C ASP A 233 11.45 12.68 1.51
N ALA A 234 10.86 13.87 1.60
CA ALA A 234 10.42 14.44 2.88
C ALA A 234 9.27 13.63 3.49
N ALA A 235 8.24 13.34 2.69
CA ALA A 235 7.05 12.59 3.12
C ALA A 235 7.46 11.22 3.70
N VAL A 236 8.29 10.49 2.94
CA VAL A 236 8.82 9.17 3.34
C VAL A 236 9.68 9.28 4.60
N LYS A 237 10.60 10.25 4.68
CA LYS A 237 11.48 10.42 5.85
C LYS A 237 10.71 10.70 7.13
N VAL A 238 9.67 11.53 7.07
CA VAL A 238 8.88 11.92 8.24
C VAL A 238 8.07 10.73 8.77
N VAL A 239 7.31 10.05 7.91
CA VAL A 239 6.52 8.88 8.30
C VAL A 239 7.41 7.74 8.80
N ARG A 240 8.52 7.43 8.11
CA ARG A 240 9.47 6.40 8.58
C ARG A 240 10.09 6.76 9.93
N ALA A 241 10.39 8.04 10.16
CA ALA A 241 10.92 8.48 11.45
C ALA A 241 9.90 8.35 12.58
N ALA A 242 8.61 8.63 12.31
CA ALA A 242 7.52 8.46 13.27
C ALA A 242 7.33 6.98 13.63
N ILE A 243 7.20 6.11 12.62
CA ILE A 243 7.05 4.66 12.82
C ILE A 243 8.26 4.08 13.56
N ARG A 244 9.49 4.53 13.26
CA ARG A 244 10.68 4.08 13.98
C ARG A 244 10.67 4.50 15.45
N ALA A 245 10.09 5.65 15.77
CA ALA A 245 10.07 6.17 17.13
C ALA A 245 9.04 5.48 18.03
N ARG A 246 7.87 5.09 17.49
CA ARG A 246 6.73 4.60 18.30
C ARG A 246 6.13 3.26 17.84
N GLY A 247 6.58 2.73 16.70
CA GLY A 247 5.89 1.67 15.96
C GLY A 247 4.68 2.20 15.20
N LEU A 248 4.13 1.41 14.28
CA LEU A 248 2.88 1.72 13.59
C LEU A 248 1.70 1.42 14.52
N ARG A 249 1.30 2.42 15.31
CA ARG A 249 0.19 2.34 16.29
C ARG A 249 -1.09 3.01 15.82
N ASP A 250 -0.96 3.93 14.87
CA ASP A 250 -2.06 4.63 14.22
C ASP A 250 -1.74 4.75 12.73
N ASP A 251 -2.73 5.16 11.95
CA ASP A 251 -2.47 5.64 10.60
C ASP A 251 -1.45 6.79 10.68
N THR A 252 -0.43 6.73 9.83
CA THR A 252 0.68 7.69 9.85
C THR A 252 0.84 8.26 8.46
N THR A 253 0.34 9.48 8.29
CA THR A 253 0.15 10.11 6.97
C THR A 253 0.84 11.46 6.92
N SER A 254 1.42 11.77 5.76
CA SER A 254 2.01 13.07 5.47
C SER A 254 1.76 13.50 4.03
N VAL A 255 1.56 14.80 3.83
CA VAL A 255 1.50 15.46 2.52
C VAL A 255 2.43 16.66 2.51
N VAL A 256 3.23 16.83 1.45
CA VAL A 256 4.33 17.80 1.42
C VAL A 256 4.41 18.51 0.07
N ALA A 257 4.67 19.83 0.07
CA ALA A 257 4.95 20.61 -1.14
C ALA A 257 6.00 21.72 -0.91
N TRP A 258 6.61 22.20 -2.01
CA TRP A 258 7.68 23.19 -2.04
C TRP A 258 7.06 24.45 -2.62
N ALA A 259 7.05 25.54 -1.87
CA ALA A 259 6.69 26.85 -2.37
C ALA A 259 7.96 27.55 -2.87
N GLY A 260 8.06 27.84 -4.17
CA GLY A 260 9.30 28.34 -4.78
C GLY A 260 10.34 27.25 -5.04
N GLU A 261 11.62 27.64 -5.11
CA GLU A 261 12.77 26.75 -5.30
C GLU A 261 13.71 26.78 -4.09
N PRO A 262 13.33 26.18 -2.94
CA PRO A 262 14.20 26.13 -1.78
C PRO A 262 15.41 25.23 -2.04
N SER A 263 16.56 25.85 -2.32
CA SER A 263 17.86 25.18 -2.53
C SER A 263 18.60 24.88 -1.22
N TRP A 264 18.07 25.34 -0.09
CA TRP A 264 18.65 25.14 1.23
C TRP A 264 18.36 23.73 1.77
N GLY A 265 19.26 23.23 2.63
CA GLY A 265 19.12 21.93 3.29
C GLY A 265 19.60 20.70 2.49
N SER A 266 19.81 20.80 1.18
CA SER A 266 20.40 19.73 0.35
C SER A 266 21.93 19.89 0.18
N ARG A 267 22.71 19.92 1.27
CA ARG A 267 24.18 19.90 1.11
C ARG A 267 24.63 18.50 0.68
N ARG A 268 25.12 18.36 -0.57
CA ARG A 268 25.95 17.23 -1.01
C ARG A 268 27.10 17.07 0.01
N ARG A 269 27.12 15.98 0.78
CA ARG A 269 28.33 15.62 1.52
C ARG A 269 29.39 15.28 0.48
N SER A 270 30.46 16.07 0.42
CA SER A 270 31.66 15.70 -0.32
C SER A 270 32.20 14.36 0.22
N PRO A 271 32.61 13.42 -0.64
CA PRO A 271 33.20 12.16 -0.18
C PRO A 271 34.42 12.47 0.70
N LYS A 272 34.45 11.95 1.93
CA LYS A 272 35.68 11.99 2.74
C LYS A 272 36.75 11.18 1.98
N PRO A 273 37.98 11.71 1.82
CA PRO A 273 39.05 10.94 1.20
C PRO A 273 39.35 9.69 2.04
N ARG A 274 39.25 8.51 1.42
CA ARG A 274 39.63 7.24 2.03
C ARG A 274 41.12 7.29 2.37
N ARG A 275 41.47 7.22 3.65
CA ARG A 275 42.84 6.90 4.08
C ARG A 275 43.13 5.46 3.68
N GLY A 276 43.96 5.27 2.66
CA GLY A 276 44.44 3.94 2.26
C GLY A 276 45.38 3.36 3.31
N SER A 277 45.10 2.16 3.79
CA SER A 277 46.08 1.35 4.53
C SER A 277 46.91 0.55 3.54
N SER A 278 48.06 1.09 3.14
CA SER A 278 49.14 0.26 2.61
C SER A 278 49.93 -0.30 3.77
N ARG A 279 49.94 -1.63 3.94
CA ARG A 279 51.13 -2.43 4.28
C ARG A 279 50.76 -3.92 4.35
N HIS A 280 51.19 -4.65 3.33
CA HIS A 280 51.49 -6.07 3.41
C HIS A 280 53.01 -6.26 3.34
N LEU A 281 53.47 -7.39 3.91
CA LEU A 281 54.80 -8.02 3.83
C LEU A 281 55.84 -7.49 4.85
N ALA A 282 56.55 -8.29 5.66
CA ALA A 282 56.72 -9.75 5.71
C ALA A 282 57.41 -10.20 7.04
N SER A 283 57.39 -11.53 7.27
CA SER A 283 58.39 -12.36 7.98
C SER A 283 58.39 -12.34 9.52
N LEU A 284 57.86 -13.37 10.20
CA LEU A 284 58.47 -14.70 10.47
C LEU A 284 59.78 -14.65 11.28
N LEU A 285 59.68 -14.96 12.58
CA LEU A 285 60.62 -15.74 13.43
C LEU A 285 59.78 -16.24 14.64
N SER A 286 59.33 -17.50 14.66
CA SER A 286 59.89 -18.64 15.43
C SER A 286 60.01 -18.37 16.95
N SER A 287 59.64 -19.21 17.90
CA SER A 287 59.14 -20.60 17.94
C SER A 287 58.86 -20.93 19.41
N SER A 288 57.95 -21.88 19.62
CA SER A 288 57.63 -22.59 20.87
C SER A 288 58.85 -23.24 21.55
N LEU A 289 58.91 -23.25 22.89
CA LEU A 289 58.80 -24.47 23.73
C LEU A 289 59.18 -24.23 25.21
N ALA A 290 58.25 -24.65 26.08
CA ALA A 290 58.39 -25.32 27.38
C ALA A 290 59.46 -24.89 28.40
N SER A 291 59.01 -24.52 29.60
CA SER A 291 59.25 -25.29 30.85
C SER A 291 58.53 -24.66 32.05
N SER A 292 57.79 -25.51 32.77
CA SER A 292 57.36 -25.34 34.16
C SER A 292 58.56 -25.61 35.10
N PRO A 293 58.59 -25.17 36.39
CA PRO A 293 57.69 -25.76 37.39
C PRO A 293 57.19 -24.86 38.53
N CYS A 294 56.14 -25.40 39.16
CA CYS A 294 55.59 -25.16 40.49
C CYS A 294 56.53 -24.59 41.58
N ALA A 295 55.99 -23.67 42.37
CA ALA A 295 56.06 -23.74 43.84
C ALA A 295 54.82 -23.08 44.44
N ALA A 296 54.29 -23.75 45.47
CA ALA A 296 53.02 -23.52 46.14
C ALA A 296 53.08 -22.46 47.26
N LEU A 297 51.94 -22.32 47.96
CA LEU A 297 51.64 -21.64 49.23
C LEU A 297 50.89 -20.31 49.03
N GLY A 298 49.67 -20.10 49.54
CA GLY A 298 48.77 -20.90 50.36
C GLY A 298 47.53 -20.05 50.70
N MET A 299 46.43 -20.74 51.08
CA MET A 299 45.40 -20.45 52.11
C MET A 299 44.96 -18.98 52.33
N GLU A 300 43.73 -18.58 52.64
CA GLU A 300 42.38 -19.11 52.85
C GLU A 300 41.52 -17.85 53.10
N GLY A 301 40.19 -17.91 52.95
CA GLY A 301 39.27 -16.99 53.64
C GLY A 301 38.30 -16.21 52.75
N ALA A 302 37.01 -16.54 52.86
CA ALA A 302 35.86 -15.82 52.32
C ALA A 302 35.21 -14.90 53.41
N PRO A 303 33.98 -14.34 53.20
CA PRO A 303 33.57 -12.91 53.09
C PRO A 303 33.02 -12.33 54.45
N PRO A 304 32.24 -11.20 54.62
CA PRO A 304 31.36 -10.46 53.68
C PRO A 304 31.12 -8.91 53.85
N SER A 305 30.44 -8.32 52.84
CA SER A 305 29.29 -7.36 52.84
C SER A 305 29.27 -5.92 53.46
N VAL A 306 28.63 -5.00 52.70
CA VAL A 306 27.89 -3.70 53.01
C VAL A 306 28.73 -2.50 53.54
N GLU A 307 28.58 -1.20 53.23
CA GLU A 307 27.47 -0.20 53.06
C GLU A 307 27.98 1.04 52.26
N ALA A 308 27.19 1.64 51.35
CA ALA A 308 26.36 2.88 51.46
C ALA A 308 27.09 4.25 51.34
N GLY A 309 26.48 5.20 50.60
CA GLY A 309 26.75 6.65 50.80
C GLY A 309 26.62 7.59 49.58
N ASN A 310 25.44 8.20 49.43
CA ASN A 310 25.05 9.50 48.84
C ASN A 310 26.15 10.55 48.51
N HIS A 311 25.94 11.37 47.46
CA HIS A 311 25.24 12.69 47.54
C HIS A 311 25.26 13.50 46.24
N ALA A 312 24.21 14.32 46.10
CA ALA A 312 23.94 15.34 45.09
C ALA A 312 24.66 16.69 45.34
N SER A 313 24.78 17.51 44.29
CA SER A 313 24.68 19.00 44.24
C SER A 313 25.37 19.51 42.96
N ASP A 314 25.19 20.69 42.40
CA ASP A 314 24.13 21.70 42.26
C ASP A 314 24.74 22.78 41.32
N CYS A 315 23.91 23.68 40.80
CA CYS A 315 24.14 24.75 39.81
C CYS A 315 25.41 25.63 39.97
N SER A 316 25.91 26.20 38.85
CA SER A 316 25.77 27.64 38.49
C SER A 316 26.88 28.22 37.58
N GLU A 317 26.42 29.04 36.64
CA GLU A 317 26.97 30.30 36.09
C GLU A 317 28.24 30.39 35.21
N SER A 318 28.02 31.05 34.07
CA SER A 318 28.90 31.63 33.03
C SER A 318 29.75 32.82 33.55
N PRO A 319 30.81 33.33 32.85
CA PRO A 319 30.64 34.14 31.62
C PRO A 319 31.83 34.15 30.59
N THR A 320 31.54 34.61 29.36
CA THR A 320 32.46 35.15 28.31
C THR A 320 33.15 36.47 28.76
N PRO A 321 34.13 37.13 28.07
CA PRO A 321 34.51 37.18 26.62
C PRO A 321 36.09 37.29 26.43
N PRO A 322 36.76 37.95 25.43
CA PRO A 322 36.34 38.65 24.19
C PRO A 322 37.18 38.35 22.90
N ALA A 323 36.83 39.05 21.82
CA ALA A 323 37.41 39.05 20.47
C ALA A 323 38.39 40.20 20.21
N SER A 324 39.33 40.02 19.27
CA SER A 324 40.15 41.00 18.51
C SER A 324 41.33 40.24 17.86
N ASP A 325 41.93 40.52 16.71
CA ASP A 325 41.70 41.33 15.51
C ASP A 325 42.90 41.00 14.57
N ILE A 326 42.71 41.17 13.25
CA ILE A 326 43.74 41.50 12.22
C ILE A 326 44.85 40.46 11.87
N GLY A 327 45.01 40.21 10.55
CA GLY A 327 46.27 39.68 9.99
C GLY A 327 46.23 39.11 8.58
N SER A 328 46.14 39.97 7.57
CA SER A 328 46.30 39.69 6.14
C SER A 328 47.70 39.17 5.75
N ILE A 329 47.79 38.09 4.96
CA ILE A 329 48.94 37.81 4.08
C ILE A 329 48.46 37.19 2.75
N ASP A 330 48.81 37.86 1.66
CA ASP A 330 48.71 37.42 0.27
C ASP A 330 49.59 36.21 -0.05
N TYR A 331 49.07 35.27 -0.84
CA TYR A 331 49.88 34.47 -1.74
C TYR A 331 49.02 33.97 -2.92
N SER A 332 49.25 34.54 -4.11
CA SER A 332 48.98 33.88 -5.40
C SER A 332 50.28 33.25 -5.89
N PRO A 333 50.23 32.04 -6.47
CA PRO A 333 50.34 32.00 -7.93
C PRO A 333 49.47 30.93 -8.62
N SER A 334 48.94 31.35 -9.76
CA SER A 334 48.67 30.61 -11.01
C SER A 334 49.05 29.13 -11.07
N HIS A 335 48.08 28.27 -11.39
CA HIS A 335 48.21 27.21 -12.40
C HIS A 335 46.84 26.85 -12.99
N GLY A 336 46.80 26.75 -14.33
CA GLY A 336 45.59 26.57 -15.12
C GLY A 336 44.93 25.22 -14.91
N ALA A 337 43.59 25.22 -14.93
CA ALA A 337 42.76 24.03 -14.97
C ALA A 337 42.31 23.77 -16.42
N PRO A 338 42.31 22.50 -16.87
CA PRO A 338 41.81 22.12 -18.19
C PRO A 338 40.28 22.21 -18.25
N HIS A 339 39.78 22.57 -19.43
CA HIS A 339 38.36 22.58 -19.77
C HIS A 339 37.69 21.22 -19.46
N LEU A 340 36.65 21.24 -18.63
CA LEU A 340 35.66 20.16 -18.48
C LEU A 340 34.46 20.48 -19.39
N PRO A 341 33.93 19.50 -20.17
CA PRO A 341 32.73 19.71 -20.99
C PRO A 341 31.48 19.83 -20.10
N PRO A 342 30.40 20.48 -20.59
CA PRO A 342 29.16 20.61 -19.82
C PRO A 342 28.53 19.24 -19.56
N ALA A 343 27.94 19.12 -18.37
CA ALA A 343 27.26 17.93 -17.87
C ALA A 343 26.19 17.45 -18.87
N ALA A 344 26.30 16.19 -19.30
CA ALA A 344 25.23 15.49 -19.97
C ALA A 344 24.04 15.36 -19.00
N SER A 345 22.90 15.88 -19.41
CA SER A 345 21.58 15.49 -18.91
C SER A 345 21.34 14.03 -19.27
N ALA A 346 21.14 13.16 -18.27
CA ALA A 346 20.72 11.79 -18.50
C ALA A 346 19.28 11.62 -18.00
N SER A 347 18.33 11.65 -18.93
CA SER A 347 17.00 11.03 -18.83
C SER A 347 17.18 9.53 -19.06
N ALA A 348 17.00 8.71 -18.03
CA ALA A 348 17.11 7.25 -18.14
C ALA A 348 15.83 6.57 -18.68
N LEU A 349 14.80 7.34 -19.03
CA LEU A 349 13.57 6.84 -19.67
C LEU A 349 13.59 6.92 -21.20
N ASP A 350 14.68 7.39 -21.83
CA ASP A 350 14.83 7.35 -23.28
C ASP A 350 15.08 5.90 -23.73
N GLY A 351 14.03 5.08 -23.83
CA GLY A 351 14.14 3.71 -24.34
C GLY A 351 12.97 2.77 -24.05
N PHE A 352 12.16 3.02 -23.01
CA PHE A 352 11.03 2.16 -22.66
C PHE A 352 9.69 2.75 -23.08
N THR A 353 8.81 1.93 -23.67
CA THR A 353 7.42 2.29 -23.94
C THR A 353 6.53 1.73 -22.84
N LEU A 354 5.83 2.61 -22.11
CA LEU A 354 4.86 2.18 -21.10
C LEU A 354 3.60 1.62 -21.77
N LEU A 355 3.29 0.36 -21.47
CA LEU A 355 2.06 -0.29 -21.90
C LEU A 355 1.23 -0.63 -20.66
N THR A 356 0.05 -0.03 -20.54
CA THR A 356 -0.92 -0.35 -19.49
C THR A 356 -1.81 -1.49 -19.95
N VAL A 357 -1.83 -2.60 -19.22
CA VAL A 357 -2.72 -3.74 -19.49
C VAL A 357 -3.86 -3.72 -18.49
N ASP A 358 -5.07 -3.43 -18.96
CA ASP A 358 -6.29 -3.55 -18.15
C ASP A 358 -6.77 -5.00 -18.18
N THR A 359 -6.59 -5.71 -17.06
CA THR A 359 -7.03 -7.11 -16.91
C THR A 359 -8.54 -7.26 -16.70
N SER A 360 -9.28 -6.15 -16.56
CA SER A 360 -10.74 -6.12 -16.47
C SER A 360 -11.43 -6.13 -17.85
N ALA A 361 -10.69 -5.91 -18.94
CA ALA A 361 -11.20 -6.02 -20.30
C ALA A 361 -11.34 -7.50 -20.72
N PRO A 362 -12.44 -7.90 -21.40
CA PRO A 362 -12.57 -9.25 -21.93
C PRO A 362 -11.47 -9.51 -22.97
N GLY A 363 -10.71 -10.59 -22.77
CA GLY A 363 -9.68 -11.03 -23.71
C GLY A 363 -10.26 -11.23 -25.10
N VAL A 364 -9.50 -10.81 -26.11
CA VAL A 364 -9.82 -11.02 -27.53
C VAL A 364 -10.02 -12.52 -27.77
N ALA A 365 -11.16 -12.89 -28.35
CA ALA A 365 -11.47 -14.26 -28.74
C ALA A 365 -10.31 -14.86 -29.56
N SER A 366 -10.05 -16.15 -29.37
CA SER A 366 -8.98 -16.90 -30.02
C SER A 366 -8.93 -16.65 -31.54
N PRO A 367 -7.73 -16.61 -32.16
CA PRO A 367 -7.57 -16.40 -33.59
C PRO A 367 -7.92 -17.68 -34.35
N LEU A 368 -9.21 -18.00 -34.44
CA LEU A 368 -9.76 -18.97 -35.39
C LEU A 368 -10.70 -18.31 -36.42
N GLU A 369 -10.95 -17.00 -36.33
CA GLU A 369 -11.89 -16.31 -37.23
C GLU A 369 -11.33 -15.11 -38.03
N ALA A 370 -10.02 -14.82 -37.97
CA ALA A 370 -9.45 -13.71 -38.74
C ALA A 370 -8.67 -14.21 -39.97
N GLY A 371 -9.41 -14.49 -41.05
CA GLY A 371 -8.85 -14.84 -42.34
C GLY A 371 -9.60 -14.17 -43.48
N ALA A 372 -9.46 -12.86 -43.64
CA ALA A 372 -9.55 -12.16 -44.92
C ALA A 372 -9.31 -10.65 -44.76
N ALA A 373 -8.53 -10.11 -45.70
CA ALA A 373 -8.32 -8.68 -46.03
C ALA A 373 -7.43 -7.88 -45.07
N GLU A 374 -6.45 -7.09 -45.51
CA GLU A 374 -5.90 -6.80 -46.84
C GLU A 374 -4.58 -6.07 -46.60
N SER A 375 -3.59 -6.34 -47.44
CA SER A 375 -2.40 -5.52 -47.64
C SER A 375 -2.78 -4.32 -48.51
N LEU A 376 -2.30 -3.11 -48.20
CA LEU A 376 -1.80 -2.15 -49.20
C LEU A 376 -1.25 -0.87 -48.54
N GLU A 377 -0.12 -0.44 -49.08
CA GLU A 377 0.74 0.65 -48.64
C GLU A 377 0.28 2.05 -49.11
N SER A 378 0.83 3.05 -48.42
CA SER A 378 1.34 4.34 -48.95
C SER A 378 0.36 5.46 -49.33
N GLY A 379 0.80 6.70 -49.06
CA GLY A 379 0.46 7.85 -49.91
C GLY A 379 -0.17 9.07 -49.24
N ALA A 380 0.68 9.90 -48.64
CA ALA A 380 0.74 11.37 -48.73
C ALA A 380 -0.52 12.25 -49.00
N SER A 381 -0.54 13.34 -48.21
CA SER A 381 -0.75 14.74 -48.63
C SER A 381 -2.16 15.33 -48.77
N SER A 382 -2.40 16.29 -47.88
CA SER A 382 -2.93 17.66 -48.10
C SER A 382 -4.41 17.93 -48.41
N ARG A 383 -4.87 18.94 -47.65
CA ARG A 383 -5.71 20.09 -48.02
C ARG A 383 -7.24 20.01 -47.95
N GLU A 384 -7.73 20.80 -46.99
CA GLU A 384 -8.68 21.93 -47.13
C GLU A 384 -10.09 21.74 -47.75
N GLN A 385 -11.05 22.17 -46.92
CA GLN A 385 -12.22 23.02 -47.22
C GLN A 385 -13.54 22.37 -47.72
N ALA A 386 -14.48 22.39 -46.77
CA ALA A 386 -15.75 23.11 -46.81
C ALA A 386 -16.73 22.92 -48.00
N GLY A 387 -17.93 22.46 -47.63
CA GLY A 387 -19.16 23.20 -47.99
C GLY A 387 -20.25 22.40 -48.72
N PRO A 388 -21.53 22.77 -48.52
CA PRO A 388 -22.66 21.83 -48.55
C PRO A 388 -23.57 22.04 -49.77
N HIS A 389 -24.41 21.05 -50.12
CA HIS A 389 -25.70 21.34 -50.76
C HIS A 389 -26.69 20.19 -50.61
N ALA A 390 -27.86 20.54 -50.06
CA ALA A 390 -29.05 19.73 -50.00
C ALA A 390 -29.80 19.73 -51.34
N ALA A 391 -30.42 18.60 -51.70
CA ALA A 391 -31.60 18.55 -52.56
C ALA A 391 -32.45 17.34 -52.19
N ALA A 392 -33.73 17.62 -51.94
CA ALA A 392 -34.75 16.71 -51.44
C ALA A 392 -35.31 15.77 -52.52
N CYS A 393 -35.81 14.60 -52.12
CA CYS A 393 -37.02 14.04 -52.72
C CYS A 393 -37.77 13.11 -51.75
N SER A 394 -39.08 13.18 -51.81
CA SER A 394 -40.05 12.74 -50.82
C SER A 394 -40.54 11.29 -51.06
N CYS A 395 -40.70 10.57 -49.94
CA CYS A 395 -41.59 9.43 -49.66
C CYS A 395 -42.25 8.63 -50.80
N VAL A 396 -41.93 7.33 -50.85
CA VAL A 396 -42.91 6.23 -50.93
C VAL A 396 -42.49 5.14 -49.96
N THR A 397 -43.32 4.86 -48.97
CA THR A 397 -43.23 3.69 -48.09
C THR A 397 -43.47 2.42 -48.90
N ALA A 398 -42.44 1.58 -49.03
CA ALA A 398 -42.57 0.18 -49.37
C ALA A 398 -41.67 -0.61 -48.42
N ALA A 399 -42.31 -1.32 -47.49
CA ALA A 399 -41.68 -2.34 -46.69
C ALA A 399 -41.14 -3.42 -47.63
N ILE A 400 -39.82 -3.59 -47.65
CA ILE A 400 -39.19 -4.78 -48.20
C ILE A 400 -38.30 -5.35 -47.11
N GLU A 401 -38.63 -6.59 -46.79
CA GLU A 401 -38.03 -7.48 -45.82
C GLU A 401 -36.51 -7.55 -46.00
N GLN A 402 -35.79 -7.31 -44.90
CA GLN A 402 -34.41 -7.77 -44.83
C GLN A 402 -34.40 -9.29 -44.69
N PRO A 403 -33.49 -10.00 -45.40
CA PRO A 403 -33.31 -11.42 -45.20
C PRO A 403 -32.92 -11.65 -43.75
N LYS A 404 -33.74 -12.42 -43.04
CA LYS A 404 -33.46 -12.94 -41.70
C LYS A 404 -32.07 -13.57 -41.72
N CYS A 405 -31.08 -12.81 -41.27
CA CYS A 405 -29.81 -13.36 -40.87
C CYS A 405 -30.16 -14.26 -39.69
N LYS A 406 -30.08 -15.59 -39.92
CA LYS A 406 -30.29 -16.59 -38.88
C LYS A 406 -29.32 -16.25 -37.76
N ARG A 407 -29.87 -15.71 -36.68
CA ARG A 407 -29.25 -15.73 -35.36
C ARG A 407 -28.96 -17.21 -35.12
N ILE A 408 -27.69 -17.59 -35.25
CA ILE A 408 -27.22 -18.82 -34.65
C ILE A 408 -27.25 -18.49 -33.16
N GLU A 409 -28.42 -18.68 -32.56
CA GLU A 409 -28.54 -18.87 -31.14
C GLU A 409 -27.70 -20.11 -30.86
N HIS A 410 -26.49 -19.91 -30.33
CA HIS A 410 -25.83 -20.98 -29.61
C HIS A 410 -26.85 -21.41 -28.55
N PRO A 411 -27.36 -22.65 -28.59
CA PRO A 411 -28.20 -23.10 -27.51
C PRO A 411 -27.32 -23.03 -26.27
N PHE A 412 -27.77 -22.25 -25.28
CA PHE A 412 -27.59 -22.62 -23.89
C PHE A 412 -27.88 -24.12 -23.84
N ILE A 413 -26.84 -24.94 -23.78
CA ILE A 413 -27.00 -26.36 -23.53
C ILE A 413 -27.47 -26.40 -22.08
N MET A 414 -28.79 -26.43 -21.90
CA MET A 414 -29.42 -27.00 -20.73
C MET A 414 -28.81 -28.40 -20.59
N LEU A 415 -27.88 -28.56 -19.64
CA LEU A 415 -27.46 -29.86 -19.15
C LEU A 415 -28.62 -30.44 -18.33
N SER A 416 -29.67 -30.85 -19.02
CA SER A 416 -30.71 -31.72 -18.49
C SER A 416 -30.60 -33.07 -19.20
N GLN A 417 -30.19 -34.07 -18.42
CA GLN A 417 -30.23 -35.52 -18.67
C GLN A 417 -29.14 -36.14 -19.55
N PHE A 418 -28.02 -36.48 -18.88
CA PHE A 418 -27.51 -37.85 -18.91
C PHE A 418 -27.38 -38.36 -17.47
N ALA A 419 -28.41 -39.07 -17.01
CA ALA A 419 -28.32 -39.94 -15.86
C ALA A 419 -28.23 -41.38 -16.39
N LEU A 420 -27.03 -41.98 -16.35
CA LEU A 420 -26.68 -43.08 -15.44
C LEU A 420 -25.28 -43.65 -15.75
N ALA A 421 -24.58 -43.99 -14.66
CA ALA A 421 -23.31 -44.70 -14.50
C ALA A 421 -22.04 -43.82 -14.58
N ALA A 422 -21.19 -43.73 -13.55
CA ALA A 422 -20.96 -44.67 -12.45
C ALA A 422 -21.35 -44.11 -11.06
N SER A 423 -22.13 -44.89 -10.33
CA SER A 423 -22.16 -44.83 -8.87
C SER A 423 -20.82 -45.34 -8.34
N GLY A 424 -20.02 -44.44 -7.77
CA GLY A 424 -18.79 -44.77 -7.07
C GLY A 424 -17.86 -43.57 -7.07
N ALA A 425 -18.10 -42.60 -6.19
CA ALA A 425 -17.24 -41.42 -6.12
C ALA A 425 -16.77 -41.10 -4.70
N PHE A 426 -17.26 -41.81 -3.67
CA PHE A 426 -16.82 -41.66 -2.30
C PHE A 426 -16.77 -43.04 -1.61
N PRO A 427 -15.86 -43.26 -0.64
CA PRO A 427 -15.00 -42.25 -0.03
C PRO A 427 -13.87 -41.75 -0.93
N VAL A 428 -13.54 -40.45 -0.84
CA VAL A 428 -12.35 -39.84 -1.47
C VAL A 428 -11.34 -39.55 -0.37
N THR A 429 -10.13 -40.05 -0.52
CA THR A 429 -9.01 -39.75 0.37
C THR A 429 -8.02 -38.85 -0.36
N TYR A 430 -7.65 -37.74 0.27
CA TYR A 430 -6.63 -36.84 -0.24
C TYR A 430 -5.66 -36.45 0.89
N THR A 431 -4.43 -36.13 0.51
CA THR A 431 -3.40 -35.63 1.42
C THR A 431 -3.06 -34.20 1.04
N ASN A 432 -3.15 -33.28 2.00
CA ASN A 432 -2.84 -31.88 1.80
C ASN A 432 -1.96 -31.37 2.95
N CYS A 433 -0.79 -30.82 2.61
CA CYS A 433 0.22 -30.36 3.57
C CYS A 433 0.54 -31.38 4.68
N GLY A 434 0.64 -32.67 4.31
CA GLY A 434 0.96 -33.76 5.22
C GLY A 434 -0.20 -34.30 6.05
N VAL A 435 -1.41 -33.74 5.89
CA VAL A 435 -2.62 -34.17 6.58
C VAL A 435 -3.51 -34.94 5.60
N GLU A 436 -3.84 -36.18 5.95
CA GLU A 436 -4.76 -37.02 5.19
C GLU A 436 -6.20 -36.79 5.65
N LYS A 437 -7.14 -36.64 4.71
CA LYS A 437 -8.57 -36.56 4.97
C LYS A 437 -9.32 -37.49 4.03
N THR A 438 -10.24 -38.26 4.62
CA THR A 438 -11.21 -39.05 3.87
C THR A 438 -12.59 -38.40 3.97
N LEU A 439 -13.14 -38.01 2.83
CA LEU A 439 -14.51 -37.52 2.70
C LEU A 439 -15.44 -38.68 2.36
N GLN A 440 -16.61 -38.71 2.99
CA GLN A 440 -17.63 -39.75 2.74
C GLN A 440 -18.65 -39.32 1.68
N THR A 441 -18.77 -38.02 1.44
CA THR A 441 -19.66 -37.41 0.46
C THR A 441 -18.98 -36.20 -0.15
N THR A 442 -19.49 -35.74 -1.29
CA THR A 442 -19.07 -34.48 -1.90
C THR A 442 -19.36 -33.32 -0.93
N PRO A 443 -18.42 -32.40 -0.70
CA PRO A 443 -18.69 -31.20 0.06
C PRO A 443 -19.83 -30.37 -0.55
N GLU A 444 -20.73 -29.86 0.28
CA GLU A 444 -21.88 -29.07 -0.14
C GLU A 444 -21.85 -27.63 0.36
N LYS A 445 -21.10 -27.36 1.43
CA LYS A 445 -21.09 -26.08 2.14
C LYS A 445 -19.65 -25.62 2.38
N VAL A 446 -19.10 -24.95 1.38
CA VAL A 446 -17.71 -24.55 1.34
C VAL A 446 -17.56 -23.09 1.78
N VAL A 447 -16.58 -22.84 2.64
CA VAL A 447 -16.09 -21.48 2.94
C VAL A 447 -14.75 -21.26 2.23
N THR A 448 -14.64 -20.17 1.50
CA THR A 448 -13.39 -19.75 0.85
C THR A 448 -12.73 -18.64 1.64
N MET A 449 -11.49 -18.86 2.07
CA MET A 449 -10.77 -17.97 2.97
C MET A 449 -10.11 -16.80 2.24
N ASN A 450 -9.82 -16.96 0.95
CA ASN A 450 -9.07 -16.02 0.15
C ASN A 450 -9.76 -15.75 -1.18
N GLN A 451 -9.47 -14.60 -1.79
CA GLN A 451 -10.00 -14.26 -3.11
C GLN A 451 -9.49 -15.21 -4.20
N GLY A 452 -8.28 -15.76 -4.09
CA GLY A 452 -7.76 -16.76 -5.02
C GLY A 452 -8.50 -18.09 -4.92
N SER A 453 -8.76 -18.59 -3.72
CA SER A 453 -9.53 -19.82 -3.49
C SER A 453 -10.97 -19.69 -3.96
N LEU A 454 -11.58 -18.51 -3.79
CA LEU A 454 -12.85 -18.15 -4.42
C LEU A 454 -12.77 -18.20 -5.95
N LYS A 455 -11.85 -17.46 -6.58
CA LYS A 455 -11.68 -17.42 -8.04
C LYS A 455 -11.43 -18.81 -8.63
N PHE A 456 -10.69 -19.66 -7.91
CA PHE A 456 -10.45 -21.04 -8.28
C PHE A 456 -11.74 -21.88 -8.27
N MET A 457 -12.57 -21.76 -7.25
CA MET A 457 -13.86 -22.47 -7.24
C MET A 457 -14.81 -21.97 -8.32
N LEU A 458 -14.82 -20.65 -8.58
CA LEU A 458 -15.61 -20.06 -9.67
C LEU A 458 -15.15 -20.58 -11.04
N SER A 459 -13.83 -20.75 -11.26
CA SER A 459 -13.33 -21.30 -12.53
C SER A 459 -13.70 -22.76 -12.75
N MET A 460 -13.99 -23.50 -11.68
CA MET A 460 -14.51 -24.86 -11.71
C MET A 460 -16.05 -24.95 -11.74
N GLY A 461 -16.76 -23.81 -11.80
CA GLY A 461 -18.22 -23.77 -11.80
C GLY A 461 -18.85 -24.24 -10.49
N LEU A 462 -18.15 -24.10 -9.37
CA LEU A 462 -18.56 -24.59 -8.04
C LEU A 462 -19.23 -23.50 -7.18
N GLN A 463 -19.70 -22.40 -7.76
CA GLN A 463 -20.29 -21.27 -7.02
C GLN A 463 -21.44 -21.69 -6.10
N ASP A 464 -22.28 -22.65 -6.52
CA ASP A 464 -23.45 -23.11 -5.75
C ASP A 464 -23.06 -23.89 -4.48
N ARG A 465 -21.79 -24.28 -4.35
CA ARG A 465 -21.23 -24.96 -3.17
C ARG A 465 -20.67 -23.98 -2.14
N ILE A 466 -20.56 -22.69 -2.47
CA ILE A 466 -19.91 -21.70 -1.62
C ILE A 466 -20.96 -21.04 -0.73
N VAL A 467 -20.94 -21.37 0.57
CA VAL A 467 -21.84 -20.76 1.56
C VAL A 467 -21.26 -19.50 2.19
N GLY A 468 -19.98 -19.23 1.94
CA GLY A 468 -19.46 -17.89 2.10
C GLY A 468 -18.00 -17.70 1.72
N THR A 469 -17.63 -16.44 1.60
CA THR A 469 -16.30 -16.03 1.17
C THR A 469 -15.83 -14.78 1.89
N ARG A 470 -14.51 -14.60 1.94
CA ARG A 470 -13.90 -13.29 2.19
C ARG A 470 -14.17 -12.40 0.98
N GLY A 471 -14.81 -11.24 1.21
CA GLY A 471 -15.15 -10.28 0.15
C GLY A 471 -13.93 -9.83 -0.67
N VAL A 472 -14.16 -9.21 -1.83
CA VAL A 472 -13.07 -8.66 -2.66
C VAL A 472 -12.35 -7.57 -1.87
N THR A 473 -11.04 -7.74 -1.69
CA THR A 473 -10.21 -6.90 -0.81
C THR A 473 -9.71 -5.63 -1.47
N SER A 474 -9.86 -5.49 -2.81
CA SER A 474 -9.28 -4.39 -3.58
C SER A 474 -10.03 -4.13 -4.89
N VAL A 475 -10.30 -2.85 -5.18
CA VAL A 475 -10.76 -2.40 -6.51
C VAL A 475 -9.73 -2.64 -7.61
N LEU A 476 -8.46 -2.84 -7.25
CA LEU A 476 -7.35 -3.12 -8.17
C LEU A 476 -7.18 -4.61 -8.49
N ASP A 477 -7.90 -5.51 -7.79
CA ASP A 477 -7.99 -6.93 -8.14
C ASP A 477 -9.45 -7.34 -8.35
N PRO A 478 -10.11 -6.86 -9.42
CA PRO A 478 -11.52 -7.19 -9.67
C PRO A 478 -11.73 -8.67 -9.95
N ILE A 479 -12.95 -9.15 -9.71
CA ILE A 479 -13.38 -10.45 -10.23
C ILE A 479 -13.44 -10.37 -11.76
N TRP A 480 -12.85 -11.36 -12.43
CA TRP A 480 -12.80 -11.40 -13.89
C TRP A 480 -14.24 -11.35 -14.45
N PRO A 481 -14.56 -10.54 -15.48
CA PRO A 481 -15.94 -10.26 -15.86
C PRO A 481 -16.79 -11.49 -16.14
N LYS A 482 -16.20 -12.56 -16.70
CA LYS A 482 -16.92 -13.83 -16.96
C LYS A 482 -17.41 -14.55 -15.69
N TYR A 483 -16.85 -14.24 -14.53
CA TYR A 483 -17.24 -14.81 -13.23
C TYR A 483 -18.03 -13.83 -12.37
N LYS A 484 -18.34 -12.63 -12.87
CA LYS A 484 -18.99 -11.58 -12.08
C LYS A 484 -20.36 -12.02 -11.54
N ASP A 485 -21.18 -12.63 -12.37
CA ASP A 485 -22.52 -13.08 -11.97
C ASP A 485 -22.44 -14.24 -10.97
N ALA A 486 -21.51 -15.18 -11.18
CA ALA A 486 -21.26 -16.27 -10.25
C ALA A 486 -20.77 -15.74 -8.89
N TYR A 487 -19.86 -14.76 -8.88
CA TYR A 487 -19.41 -14.09 -7.67
C TYR A 487 -20.55 -13.39 -6.92
N ASN A 488 -21.40 -12.64 -7.62
CA ASN A 488 -22.52 -11.91 -7.02
C ASN A 488 -23.55 -12.84 -6.35
N SER A 489 -23.54 -14.14 -6.68
CA SER A 489 -24.40 -15.15 -6.03
C SER A 489 -23.82 -15.68 -4.71
N VAL A 490 -22.54 -15.46 -4.44
CA VAL A 490 -21.84 -15.99 -3.27
C VAL A 490 -21.99 -15.04 -2.07
N PRO A 491 -22.43 -15.53 -0.89
CA PRO A 491 -22.49 -14.71 0.32
C PRO A 491 -21.10 -14.25 0.79
N VAL A 492 -20.98 -12.98 1.16
CA VAL A 492 -19.77 -12.44 1.81
C VAL A 492 -19.94 -12.52 3.32
N MET A 493 -18.99 -13.18 4.02
CA MET A 493 -19.07 -13.41 5.48
C MET A 493 -18.45 -12.25 6.28
N SER A 494 -17.20 -11.90 5.99
CA SER A 494 -16.48 -10.83 6.68
C SER A 494 -17.11 -9.46 6.36
N GLY A 495 -18.04 -9.02 7.22
CA GLY A 495 -18.78 -7.76 7.06
C GLY A 495 -17.86 -6.52 7.02
N ALA A 496 -18.22 -5.55 6.18
CA ALA A 496 -17.72 -4.18 6.04
C ALA A 496 -16.22 -3.94 5.78
N ASP A 497 -15.28 -4.73 6.29
CA ASP A 497 -13.83 -4.47 6.11
C ASP A 497 -13.23 -5.13 4.86
N GLY A 498 -13.84 -6.21 4.34
CA GLY A 498 -13.33 -7.05 3.24
C GLY A 498 -11.92 -7.64 3.48
N LYS A 499 -11.33 -7.42 4.66
CA LYS A 499 -9.90 -7.60 4.96
C LYS A 499 -9.65 -8.73 5.94
N SER A 500 -10.65 -9.12 6.74
CA SER A 500 -10.52 -10.20 7.72
C SER A 500 -10.93 -11.56 7.16
N TYR A 501 -10.32 -12.64 7.65
CA TYR A 501 -10.78 -14.00 7.36
C TYR A 501 -12.14 -14.27 8.05
N PRO A 502 -13.01 -15.12 7.48
CA PRO A 502 -14.18 -15.61 8.19
C PRO A 502 -13.77 -16.23 9.54
N SER A 503 -14.47 -15.87 10.61
CA SER A 503 -14.22 -16.38 11.97
C SER A 503 -14.81 -17.77 12.19
N ASP A 504 -14.37 -18.46 13.25
CA ASP A 504 -14.97 -19.73 13.70
C ASP A 504 -16.49 -19.65 13.85
N ALA A 505 -16.98 -18.55 14.42
CA ALA A 505 -18.41 -18.35 14.62
C ALA A 505 -19.17 -18.27 13.28
N GLU A 506 -18.61 -17.59 12.29
CA GLU A 506 -19.22 -17.45 10.95
C GLU A 506 -19.19 -18.77 10.17
N VAL A 507 -18.06 -19.49 10.20
CA VAL A 507 -17.90 -20.80 9.55
C VAL A 507 -18.89 -21.81 10.15
N LEU A 508 -19.01 -21.85 11.48
CA LEU A 508 -19.96 -22.71 12.18
C LEU A 508 -21.41 -22.30 11.93
N ALA A 509 -21.72 -21.00 11.93
CA ALA A 509 -23.07 -20.49 11.64
C ALA A 509 -23.53 -20.84 10.21
N ALA A 510 -22.60 -20.84 9.26
CA ALA A 510 -22.86 -21.27 7.88
C ALA A 510 -22.99 -22.80 7.73
N ASN A 511 -22.71 -23.57 8.79
CA ASN A 511 -22.65 -25.02 8.78
C ASN A 511 -21.71 -25.56 7.70
N ALA A 512 -20.53 -24.94 7.56
CA ALA A 512 -19.57 -25.35 6.55
C ALA A 512 -19.11 -26.80 6.77
N ASP A 513 -19.02 -27.57 5.70
CA ASP A 513 -18.45 -28.92 5.69
C ASP A 513 -17.07 -28.96 5.01
N TYR A 514 -16.61 -27.82 4.48
CA TYR A 514 -15.31 -27.70 3.84
C TYR A 514 -14.75 -26.27 3.86
N ILE A 515 -13.43 -26.15 3.95
CA ILE A 515 -12.72 -24.87 3.91
C ILE A 515 -11.60 -24.93 2.89
N PHE A 516 -11.54 -23.94 1.99
CA PHE A 516 -10.48 -23.82 1.00
C PHE A 516 -9.73 -22.49 1.11
N ALA A 517 -8.40 -22.56 1.27
CA ALA A 517 -7.53 -21.41 1.47
C ALA A 517 -6.27 -21.43 0.59
N ASP A 518 -5.75 -20.25 0.29
CA ASP A 518 -4.53 -20.07 -0.49
C ASP A 518 -3.29 -19.88 0.38
N TRP A 519 -3.45 -19.34 1.59
CA TRP A 519 -2.36 -18.95 2.48
C TRP A 519 -2.46 -19.66 3.83
N SER A 520 -1.33 -20.14 4.36
CA SER A 520 -1.29 -20.84 5.66
C SER A 520 -1.86 -19.99 6.81
N SER A 521 -1.79 -18.66 6.69
CA SER A 521 -2.39 -17.71 7.64
C SER A 521 -3.89 -17.91 7.89
N ALA A 522 -4.63 -18.57 6.98
CA ALA A 522 -6.04 -18.88 7.17
C ALA A 522 -6.27 -19.96 8.25
N PHE A 523 -5.25 -20.77 8.55
CA PHE A 523 -5.29 -21.89 9.48
C PHE A 523 -4.27 -21.72 10.64
N SER A 524 -3.70 -20.53 10.87
CA SER A 524 -2.71 -20.30 11.94
C SER A 524 -3.18 -19.24 12.94
N GLU A 525 -3.38 -19.61 14.21
CA GLU A 525 -3.83 -18.70 15.28
C GLU A 525 -2.89 -17.52 15.50
N TYR A 526 -1.58 -17.73 15.28
CA TYR A 526 -0.56 -16.72 15.46
C TYR A 526 0.29 -16.57 14.23
N ALA A 527 0.42 -15.35 13.73
CA ALA A 527 1.50 -15.00 12.84
C ALA A 527 2.47 -14.05 13.53
N TRP A 528 3.74 -14.41 13.43
CA TRP A 528 4.82 -13.54 13.89
C TRP A 528 5.06 -12.45 12.85
N ASN A 529 4.87 -11.20 13.23
CA ASN A 529 5.45 -10.08 12.52
C ASN A 529 6.15 -9.16 13.53
N ASN A 530 7.45 -8.93 13.34
CA ASN A 530 8.28 -8.03 14.14
C ASN A 530 8.06 -8.14 15.66
N ASP A 531 8.36 -9.31 16.23
CA ASP A 531 8.34 -9.59 17.69
C ASP A 531 7.00 -9.41 18.41
N THR A 532 5.88 -9.33 17.67
CA THR A 532 4.53 -9.35 18.24
C THR A 532 3.72 -10.53 17.70
N LEU A 533 3.12 -11.29 18.62
CA LEU A 533 2.08 -12.27 18.31
C LEU A 533 0.82 -11.49 17.89
N ARG A 534 0.53 -11.43 16.59
CA ARG A 534 -0.79 -11.00 16.13
C ARG A 534 -1.66 -12.23 15.95
N GLN A 535 -2.80 -12.24 16.62
CA GLN A 535 -3.90 -13.14 16.32
C GLN A 535 -4.55 -12.63 15.04
N TRP A 536 -4.29 -13.29 13.92
CA TRP A 536 -5.20 -13.18 12.79
C TRP A 536 -6.32 -14.18 13.06
N ALA A 537 -7.57 -13.81 12.80
CA ALA A 537 -8.70 -14.71 12.95
C ALA A 537 -8.47 -15.94 12.05
N SER A 538 -7.82 -16.97 12.59
CA SER A 538 -7.68 -18.27 11.96
C SER A 538 -8.93 -19.07 12.26
N VAL A 539 -9.29 -19.97 11.36
CA VAL A 539 -10.37 -20.90 11.63
C VAL A 539 -9.82 -22.15 12.29
N GLY A 540 -10.27 -22.45 13.52
CA GLY A 540 -9.96 -23.63 14.33
C GLY A 540 -9.30 -23.31 15.70
N GLU A 541 -9.71 -24.02 16.75
CA GLU A 541 -9.24 -23.85 18.13
C GLU A 541 -7.86 -24.50 18.37
N CYS A 542 -6.77 -23.73 18.37
CA CYS A 542 -5.48 -24.20 18.88
C CYS A 542 -5.52 -24.39 20.42
N GLY A 543 -6.06 -25.51 20.87
CA GLY A 543 -6.11 -25.87 22.28
C GLY A 543 -4.74 -26.28 22.83
N GLY A 544 -3.89 -25.34 23.24
CA GLY A 544 -2.74 -25.63 24.10
C GLY A 544 -1.43 -24.94 23.72
N ARG A 545 -0.45 -25.02 24.63
CA ARG A 545 0.93 -24.51 24.43
C ARG A 545 1.72 -25.30 23.37
N ASP A 546 1.14 -26.38 22.86
CA ASP A 546 1.68 -27.20 21.77
C ASP A 546 0.94 -26.84 20.48
N ARG A 547 1.71 -26.33 19.51
CA ARG A 547 1.28 -25.77 18.21
C ARG A 547 0.82 -26.86 17.24
N GLU A 548 -0.16 -27.67 17.61
CA GLU A 548 -0.71 -28.69 16.73
C GLU A 548 -1.40 -28.04 15.52
N LEU A 549 -1.23 -28.66 14.34
CA LEU A 549 -1.81 -28.22 13.07
C LEU A 549 -3.34 -28.09 13.22
N VAL A 550 -3.91 -26.97 12.78
CA VAL A 550 -5.34 -26.69 12.85
C VAL A 550 -6.22 -27.58 11.94
N PRO A 551 -5.77 -28.03 10.74
CA PRO A 551 -6.55 -28.93 9.90
C PRO A 551 -7.05 -30.23 10.59
N PRO A 552 -6.24 -30.99 11.35
CA PRO A 552 -6.72 -32.11 12.17
C PRO A 552 -7.94 -31.82 13.05
N GLN A 553 -7.95 -30.69 13.77
CA GLN A 553 -9.03 -30.34 14.70
C GLN A 553 -10.35 -30.04 13.97
N LEU A 554 -10.28 -29.41 12.80
CA LEU A 554 -11.43 -29.19 11.93
C LEU A 554 -11.92 -30.51 11.31
N HIS A 555 -10.99 -31.40 10.96
CA HIS A 555 -11.32 -32.72 10.41
C HIS A 555 -12.06 -33.59 11.43
N ASP A 556 -11.69 -33.51 12.72
CA ASP A 556 -12.40 -34.18 13.83
C ASP A 556 -13.83 -33.65 14.01
N LYS A 557 -14.05 -32.37 13.70
CA LYS A 557 -15.38 -31.74 13.65
C LYS A 557 -16.15 -32.05 12.35
N GLY A 558 -15.60 -32.89 11.47
CA GLY A 558 -16.23 -33.30 10.21
C GLY A 558 -16.03 -32.33 9.04
N ILE A 559 -15.28 -31.25 9.23
CA ILE A 559 -15.03 -30.22 8.23
C ILE A 559 -13.78 -30.61 7.43
N GLY A 560 -13.88 -30.75 6.10
CA GLY A 560 -12.72 -30.95 5.25
C GLY A 560 -11.93 -29.66 5.06
N THR A 561 -10.63 -29.75 4.79
CA THR A 561 -9.82 -28.56 4.51
C THR A 561 -8.89 -28.79 3.34
N PHE A 562 -8.59 -27.71 2.61
CA PHE A 562 -7.52 -27.69 1.63
C PHE A 562 -6.78 -26.36 1.69
N LEU A 563 -5.46 -26.44 1.73
CA LEU A 563 -4.53 -25.33 1.59
C LEU A 563 -3.77 -25.48 0.27
N SER A 564 -3.58 -24.39 -0.46
CA SER A 564 -2.73 -24.39 -1.66
C SER A 564 -1.39 -25.07 -1.41
N ALA A 565 -1.01 -26.02 -2.29
CA ALA A 565 0.16 -26.88 -2.11
C ALA A 565 1.49 -26.11 -2.07
N VAL A 566 1.53 -24.89 -2.62
CA VAL A 566 2.71 -24.01 -2.57
C VAL A 566 2.84 -23.21 -1.26
N SER A 567 1.80 -23.27 -0.42
CA SER A 567 1.65 -22.45 0.78
C SER A 567 1.67 -23.24 2.09
N CYS A 568 1.98 -24.54 2.05
CA CYS A 568 2.09 -25.37 3.26
C CYS A 568 3.00 -24.72 4.31
N GLU A 569 2.63 -24.80 5.58
CA GLU A 569 3.44 -24.18 6.66
C GLU A 569 4.82 -24.84 6.76
N ASP A 570 4.86 -26.17 6.74
CA ASP A 570 6.09 -26.93 6.54
C ASP A 570 6.61 -26.72 5.12
N LYS A 571 7.74 -26.00 5.01
CA LYS A 571 8.41 -25.71 3.74
C LYS A 571 8.86 -26.96 3.00
N THR A 572 9.10 -28.07 3.70
CA THR A 572 9.49 -29.36 3.08
C THR A 572 8.33 -30.02 2.36
N LEU A 573 7.10 -29.66 2.70
CA LEU A 573 5.86 -30.15 2.07
C LEU A 573 5.34 -29.22 0.98
N ARG A 574 5.98 -28.05 0.75
CA ARG A 574 5.58 -27.13 -0.32
C ARG A 574 5.92 -27.72 -1.67
N ALA A 575 4.90 -27.86 -2.51
CA ALA A 575 5.09 -28.17 -3.91
C ALA A 575 5.76 -26.98 -4.63
N PRO A 576 6.59 -27.24 -5.65
CA PRO A 576 7.16 -26.16 -6.46
C PRO A 576 6.03 -25.44 -7.24
N PRO A 577 6.06 -24.11 -7.40
CA PRO A 577 5.06 -23.39 -8.19
C PRO A 577 5.35 -23.61 -9.68
N ILE A 578 4.91 -24.75 -10.21
CA ILE A 578 5.02 -25.15 -11.62
C ILE A 578 3.64 -25.58 -12.15
N PRO A 579 3.43 -25.64 -13.48
CA PRO A 579 2.12 -25.94 -14.04
C PRO A 579 1.56 -27.28 -13.54
N ASP A 580 2.40 -28.31 -13.43
CA ASP A 580 1.98 -29.63 -12.92
C ASP A 580 1.35 -29.56 -11.52
N THR A 581 1.88 -28.72 -10.62
CA THR A 581 1.32 -28.52 -9.28
C THR A 581 -0.07 -27.87 -9.34
N LEU A 582 -0.27 -26.92 -10.27
CA LEU A 582 -1.59 -26.33 -10.51
C LEU A 582 -2.56 -27.38 -11.09
N TYR A 583 -2.12 -28.16 -12.08
CA TYR A 583 -2.94 -29.18 -12.71
C TYR A 583 -3.36 -30.29 -11.74
N ASP A 584 -2.44 -30.72 -10.89
CA ASP A 584 -2.72 -31.72 -9.87
C ASP A 584 -3.68 -31.17 -8.82
N THR A 585 -3.54 -29.91 -8.42
CA THR A 585 -4.52 -29.24 -7.54
C THR A 585 -5.91 -29.21 -8.19
N ILE A 586 -6.02 -28.87 -9.47
CA ILE A 586 -7.30 -28.86 -10.21
C ILE A 586 -7.91 -30.26 -10.28
N LYS A 587 -7.10 -31.30 -10.56
CA LYS A 587 -7.57 -32.69 -10.59
C LYS A 587 -8.05 -33.17 -9.23
N THR A 588 -7.28 -32.93 -8.16
CA THR A 588 -7.65 -33.30 -6.79
C THR A 588 -8.94 -32.60 -6.38
N MET A 589 -9.10 -31.31 -6.69
CA MET A 589 -10.37 -30.61 -6.46
C MET A 589 -11.51 -31.17 -7.31
N GLY A 590 -11.22 -31.61 -8.53
CA GLY A 590 -12.18 -32.32 -9.39
C GLY A 590 -12.67 -33.62 -8.79
N GLU A 591 -11.82 -34.36 -8.09
CA GLU A 591 -12.18 -35.58 -7.36
C GLU A 591 -13.00 -35.24 -6.09
N ILE A 592 -12.51 -34.30 -5.27
CA ILE A 592 -13.17 -33.84 -4.03
C ILE A 592 -14.60 -33.34 -4.30
N PHE A 593 -14.79 -32.57 -5.37
CA PHE A 593 -16.09 -32.00 -5.73
C PHE A 593 -16.88 -32.84 -6.73
N ASN A 594 -16.37 -34.03 -7.10
CA ASN A 594 -17.00 -34.93 -8.08
C ASN A 594 -17.31 -34.26 -9.43
N VAL A 595 -16.38 -33.42 -9.91
CA VAL A 595 -16.40 -32.74 -11.21
C VAL A 595 -15.14 -33.01 -12.05
N PRO A 596 -14.68 -34.27 -12.22
CA PRO A 596 -13.41 -34.59 -12.88
C PRO A 596 -13.38 -34.16 -14.36
N THR A 597 -14.53 -34.12 -15.03
CA THR A 597 -14.64 -33.62 -16.41
C THR A 597 -14.40 -32.12 -16.49
N VAL A 598 -14.92 -31.34 -15.54
CA VAL A 598 -14.69 -29.89 -15.46
C VAL A 598 -13.22 -29.61 -15.15
N ALA A 599 -12.63 -30.32 -14.19
CA ALA A 599 -11.21 -30.23 -13.87
C ALA A 599 -10.32 -30.51 -15.10
N SER A 600 -10.61 -31.59 -15.83
CA SER A 600 -9.86 -31.95 -17.04
C SER A 600 -10.00 -30.91 -18.15
N GLN A 601 -11.17 -30.29 -18.28
CA GLN A 601 -11.41 -29.24 -19.27
C GLN A 601 -10.66 -27.95 -18.91
N LEU A 602 -10.69 -27.53 -17.64
CA LEU A 602 -9.97 -26.36 -17.15
C LEU A 602 -8.45 -26.50 -17.33
N VAL A 603 -7.88 -27.68 -17.08
CA VAL A 603 -6.45 -27.95 -17.35
C VAL A 603 -6.12 -27.71 -18.82
N LYS A 604 -6.92 -28.25 -19.74
CA LYS A 604 -6.70 -28.06 -21.19
C LYS A 604 -6.79 -26.61 -21.63
N GLU A 605 -7.69 -25.84 -21.03
CA GLU A 605 -7.82 -24.41 -21.31
C GLU A 605 -6.56 -23.65 -20.88
N ILE A 606 -6.05 -23.92 -19.67
CA ILE A 606 -4.81 -23.31 -19.17
C ILE A 606 -3.60 -23.70 -20.05
N GLU A 607 -3.50 -24.98 -20.43
CA GLU A 607 -2.45 -25.44 -21.34
C GLU A 607 -2.52 -24.71 -22.70
N ALA A 608 -3.72 -24.56 -23.26
CA ALA A 608 -3.93 -23.84 -24.51
C ALA A 608 -3.54 -22.36 -24.40
N ASP A 609 -3.88 -21.69 -23.28
CA ASP A 609 -3.50 -20.30 -23.04
C ASP A 609 -1.98 -20.11 -22.99
N PHE A 610 -1.24 -21.03 -22.36
CA PHE A 610 0.23 -20.99 -22.38
C PHE A 610 0.80 -21.18 -23.78
N VAL A 611 0.25 -22.10 -24.59
CA VAL A 611 0.65 -22.26 -25.99
C VAL A 611 0.39 -20.98 -26.79
N ILE A 612 -0.77 -20.34 -26.61
CA ILE A 612 -1.12 -19.09 -27.29
C ILE A 612 -0.16 -17.97 -26.90
N ALA A 613 0.14 -17.81 -25.60
CA ALA A 613 1.08 -16.81 -25.11
C ALA A 613 2.47 -17.00 -25.71
N GLN A 614 3.00 -18.22 -25.68
CA GLN A 614 4.31 -18.56 -26.24
C GLN A 614 4.39 -18.28 -27.74
N GLN A 615 3.38 -18.71 -28.51
CA GLN A 615 3.32 -18.46 -29.95
C GLN A 615 3.23 -16.97 -30.28
N THR A 616 2.52 -16.20 -29.46
CA THR A 616 2.38 -14.75 -29.61
C THR A 616 3.73 -14.05 -29.44
N LEU A 617 4.48 -14.40 -28.38
CA LEU A 617 5.83 -13.84 -28.17
C LEU A 617 6.81 -14.26 -29.27
N GLN A 618 6.79 -15.54 -29.68
CA GLN A 618 7.65 -16.02 -30.76
C GLN A 618 7.39 -15.28 -32.07
N LYS A 619 6.12 -15.01 -32.41
CA LYS A 619 5.75 -14.23 -33.61
C LYS A 619 6.15 -12.77 -33.50
N ALA A 620 6.03 -12.16 -32.33
CA ALA A 620 6.30 -10.73 -32.14
C ALA A 620 7.80 -10.41 -32.09
N ALA A 621 8.60 -11.19 -31.37
CA ALA A 621 10.01 -10.89 -31.11
C ALA A 621 10.98 -11.77 -31.92
N GLY A 622 10.57 -12.95 -32.39
CA GLY A 622 11.47 -13.91 -33.06
C GLY A 622 12.55 -14.53 -32.16
N HIS A 623 12.62 -14.14 -30.87
CA HIS A 623 13.48 -14.69 -29.83
C HIS A 623 12.77 -14.64 -28.46
N SER A 624 13.32 -15.30 -27.43
CA SER A 624 12.82 -15.16 -26.06
C SER A 624 13.17 -13.79 -25.51
N LEU A 625 12.18 -13.08 -24.95
CA LEU A 625 12.36 -11.80 -24.29
C LEU A 625 12.79 -12.01 -22.85
N THR A 626 13.72 -11.20 -22.37
CA THR A 626 14.09 -11.14 -20.96
C THR A 626 13.12 -10.24 -20.19
N ALA A 627 12.79 -10.63 -18.96
CA ALA A 627 11.84 -9.88 -18.15
C ALA A 627 12.24 -9.79 -16.67
N VAL A 628 11.79 -8.71 -16.04
CA VAL A 628 11.78 -8.53 -14.58
C VAL A 628 10.36 -8.32 -14.11
N TRP A 629 9.93 -9.11 -13.13
CA TRP A 629 8.64 -8.93 -12.45
C TRP A 629 8.85 -8.09 -11.19
N LEU A 630 8.49 -6.81 -11.25
CA LEU A 630 8.60 -5.85 -10.17
C LEU A 630 7.30 -5.80 -9.36
N ASP A 631 7.36 -6.29 -8.12
CA ASP A 631 6.18 -6.37 -7.24
C ASP A 631 6.07 -5.17 -6.32
N CYS A 632 7.14 -4.81 -5.61
CA CYS A 632 7.06 -3.81 -4.55
C CYS A 632 8.39 -3.10 -4.34
N ILE A 633 8.41 -1.77 -4.30
CA ILE A 633 9.62 -1.00 -3.98
C ILE A 633 9.84 -0.99 -2.47
N SER A 634 8.77 -0.80 -1.70
CA SER A 634 8.90 -0.58 -0.25
C SER A 634 9.06 -1.85 0.59
N CYS A 635 9.05 -3.02 -0.06
CA CYS A 635 9.15 -4.32 0.62
C CYS A 635 10.59 -4.71 0.96
N CYS A 636 11.57 -3.96 0.47
CA CYS A 636 13.00 -4.17 0.71
C CYS A 636 13.63 -3.07 1.57
N ASP A 637 12.83 -2.37 2.39
CA ASP A 637 13.23 -1.20 3.19
C ASP A 637 14.32 -1.47 4.25
N GLN A 638 14.64 -2.74 4.51
CA GLN A 638 15.72 -3.15 5.40
C GLN A 638 17.09 -3.19 4.70
N GLU A 639 17.12 -3.13 3.37
CA GLU A 639 18.36 -3.15 2.61
C GLU A 639 19.07 -1.78 2.67
N PRO A 640 20.41 -1.77 2.81
CA PRO A 640 21.18 -0.53 2.93
C PRO A 640 21.24 0.28 1.62
N GLU A 641 21.01 -0.39 0.49
CA GLU A 641 20.95 0.18 -0.85
C GLU A 641 19.51 0.15 -1.38
N LEU A 642 19.19 1.05 -2.32
CA LEU A 642 17.86 1.09 -2.93
C LEU A 642 17.57 -0.24 -3.65
N SER A 643 16.78 -1.06 -2.99
CA SER A 643 16.38 -2.39 -3.45
C SER A 643 14.88 -2.44 -3.67
N VAL A 644 14.49 -3.28 -4.62
CA VAL A 644 13.11 -3.55 -4.98
C VAL A 644 12.83 -5.04 -4.93
N PHE A 645 11.58 -5.38 -4.66
CA PHE A 645 11.11 -6.75 -4.51
C PHE A 645 10.66 -7.29 -5.86
N VAL A 646 11.31 -8.35 -6.31
CA VAL A 646 11.08 -8.95 -7.62
C VAL A 646 10.73 -10.43 -7.54
N GLY A 647 9.96 -10.90 -8.52
CA GLY A 647 9.64 -12.31 -8.68
C GLY A 647 10.88 -13.13 -9.06
N SER A 648 11.24 -14.10 -8.23
CA SER A 648 12.44 -14.93 -8.40
C SER A 648 12.12 -16.39 -8.76
N GLY A 649 13.16 -17.20 -8.94
CA GLY A 649 13.09 -18.55 -9.50
C GLY A 649 12.16 -19.53 -8.80
N GLY A 650 11.97 -19.38 -7.49
CA GLY A 650 11.13 -20.29 -6.70
C GLY A 650 9.66 -19.88 -6.63
N GLY A 651 9.17 -18.96 -7.46
CA GLY A 651 7.86 -18.32 -7.30
C GLY A 651 6.92 -18.44 -8.50
N ALA A 652 5.63 -18.18 -8.30
CA ALA A 652 4.64 -18.12 -9.38
C ALA A 652 5.00 -17.13 -10.51
N PRO A 653 5.63 -15.96 -10.27
CA PRO A 653 6.13 -15.11 -11.35
C PRO A 653 7.09 -15.82 -12.31
N GLN A 654 7.98 -16.67 -11.78
CA GLN A 654 8.89 -17.47 -12.61
C GLN A 654 8.13 -18.43 -13.51
N MET A 655 7.12 -19.12 -12.97
CA MET A 655 6.28 -20.04 -13.74
C MET A 655 5.58 -19.30 -14.87
N ILE A 656 4.84 -18.24 -14.56
CA ILE A 656 4.04 -17.50 -15.54
C ILE A 656 4.95 -16.94 -16.65
N MET A 657 6.06 -16.30 -16.28
CA MET A 657 7.02 -15.77 -17.27
C MET A 657 7.56 -16.88 -18.17
N LYS A 658 7.98 -18.01 -17.59
CA LYS A 658 8.52 -19.14 -18.35
C LYS A 658 7.51 -19.73 -19.32
N GLU A 659 6.29 -20.00 -18.86
CA GLU A 659 5.24 -20.60 -19.70
C GLU A 659 4.77 -19.64 -20.81
N ALA A 660 4.77 -18.33 -20.53
CA ALA A 660 4.50 -17.33 -21.55
C ALA A 660 5.64 -17.18 -22.58
N GLY A 661 6.86 -17.66 -22.30
CA GLY A 661 8.02 -17.61 -23.20
C GLY A 661 9.09 -16.56 -22.85
N PHE A 662 8.96 -15.89 -21.70
CA PHE A 662 9.95 -14.96 -21.18
C PHE A 662 11.09 -15.68 -20.45
N THR A 663 12.26 -15.05 -20.42
CA THR A 663 13.37 -15.40 -19.56
C THR A 663 13.42 -14.44 -18.36
N ASN A 664 13.08 -14.91 -17.17
CA ASN A 664 13.23 -14.12 -15.94
C ASN A 664 14.71 -13.89 -15.63
N LEU A 665 15.12 -12.62 -15.50
CA LEU A 665 16.50 -12.24 -15.22
C LEU A 665 16.95 -12.57 -13.79
N PHE A 666 16.02 -12.83 -12.86
CA PHE A 666 16.31 -13.21 -11.48
C PHE A 666 15.91 -14.66 -11.15
N LYS A 667 15.84 -15.53 -12.16
CA LYS A 667 15.49 -16.96 -12.01
C LYS A 667 16.45 -17.76 -11.12
N ASP A 668 17.70 -17.32 -10.96
CA ASP A 668 18.71 -18.05 -10.18
C ASP A 668 18.63 -17.75 -8.67
N ARG A 669 17.71 -16.87 -8.26
CA ARG A 669 17.42 -16.61 -6.84
C ARG A 669 16.46 -17.69 -6.32
N GLU A 670 16.87 -18.40 -5.27
CA GLU A 670 16.19 -19.61 -4.77
C GLU A 670 14.77 -19.38 -4.20
N ASN A 671 14.54 -18.22 -3.55
CA ASN A 671 13.24 -17.92 -2.94
C ASN A 671 12.16 -17.63 -3.99
N SER A 672 10.89 -17.59 -3.56
CA SER A 672 9.78 -17.16 -4.44
C SER A 672 9.82 -15.68 -4.82
N TRP A 673 10.40 -14.87 -3.93
CA TRP A 673 10.64 -13.45 -4.12
C TRP A 673 12.03 -13.08 -3.61
N ALA A 674 12.64 -12.04 -4.18
CA ALA A 674 13.95 -11.56 -3.78
C ALA A 674 14.03 -10.03 -3.79
N CYS A 675 14.75 -9.47 -2.82
CA CYS A 675 15.21 -8.09 -2.89
C CYS A 675 16.43 -8.00 -3.81
N VAL A 676 16.36 -7.13 -4.81
CA VAL A 676 17.44 -6.86 -5.76
C VAL A 676 17.68 -5.37 -5.84
N THR A 677 18.92 -4.96 -6.05
CA THR A 677 19.21 -3.53 -6.17
C THR A 677 18.72 -3.01 -7.51
N VAL A 678 18.38 -1.72 -7.56
CA VAL A 678 18.09 -1.04 -8.83
C VAL A 678 19.25 -1.16 -9.83
N ALA A 679 20.48 -1.08 -9.34
CA ALA A 679 21.67 -1.22 -10.17
C ALA A 679 21.77 -2.61 -10.80
N ASP A 680 21.34 -3.68 -10.12
CA ASP A 680 21.29 -5.02 -10.68
C ASP A 680 20.29 -5.11 -11.82
N ILE A 681 19.12 -4.47 -11.70
CA ILE A 681 18.11 -4.44 -12.76
C ILE A 681 18.62 -3.68 -13.99
N ILE A 682 19.22 -2.50 -13.79
CA ILE A 682 19.81 -1.71 -14.88
C ILE A 682 20.90 -2.52 -15.59
N LYS A 683 21.76 -3.18 -14.82
CA LYS A 683 22.84 -4.02 -15.35
C LYS A 683 22.32 -5.26 -16.08
N ALA A 684 21.16 -5.78 -15.69
CA ALA A 684 20.55 -6.94 -16.32
C ALA A 684 19.87 -6.61 -17.66
N GLU A 685 19.65 -5.33 -17.96
CA GLU A 685 19.10 -4.82 -19.24
C GLU A 685 17.84 -5.60 -19.71
N PRO A 686 16.74 -5.60 -18.93
CA PRO A 686 15.50 -6.29 -19.32
C PRO A 686 14.90 -5.76 -20.62
N ASP A 687 14.47 -6.65 -21.50
CA ASP A 687 13.61 -6.29 -22.64
C ASP A 687 12.24 -5.80 -22.16
N VAL A 688 11.72 -6.41 -21.08
CA VAL A 688 10.39 -6.12 -20.53
C VAL A 688 10.44 -5.99 -19.01
N MET A 689 9.76 -4.97 -18.48
CA MET A 689 9.47 -4.85 -17.06
C MET A 689 7.97 -5.06 -16.83
N ILE A 690 7.62 -6.09 -16.07
CA ILE A 690 6.27 -6.35 -15.61
C ILE A 690 6.14 -5.67 -14.25
N VAL A 691 5.40 -4.56 -14.19
CA VAL A 691 5.21 -3.78 -12.95
C VAL A 691 3.84 -4.07 -12.37
N VAL A 692 3.79 -4.60 -11.15
CA VAL A 692 2.54 -4.91 -10.46
C VAL A 692 1.85 -3.61 -10.02
N GLU A 693 0.54 -3.51 -10.26
CA GLU A 693 -0.31 -2.46 -9.69
C GLU A 693 -0.86 -2.94 -8.34
N ALA A 694 -0.61 -2.17 -7.27
CA ALA A 694 -1.03 -2.51 -5.92
C ALA A 694 -1.44 -1.23 -5.18
N GLY A 695 -2.55 -1.28 -4.43
CA GLY A 695 -3.09 -0.08 -3.80
C GLY A 695 -2.17 0.58 -2.76
N PHE A 696 -1.25 -0.20 -2.17
CA PHE A 696 -0.25 0.30 -1.24
C PHE A 696 1.09 0.67 -1.90
N ASP A 697 1.26 0.36 -3.19
CA ASP A 697 2.47 0.62 -3.97
C ASP A 697 2.08 0.70 -5.47
N PRO A 698 1.55 1.85 -5.95
CA PRO A 698 1.00 1.95 -7.30
C PRO A 698 2.05 1.77 -8.41
N ALA A 699 1.66 1.21 -9.56
CA ALA A 699 2.60 0.93 -10.65
C ALA A 699 3.25 2.20 -11.21
N LEU A 700 2.48 3.29 -11.34
CA LEU A 700 2.98 4.58 -11.81
C LEU A 700 3.97 5.20 -10.83
N ASP A 701 3.78 5.01 -9.52
CA ASP A 701 4.73 5.46 -8.51
C ASP A 701 6.03 4.65 -8.63
N LYS A 702 5.93 3.34 -8.93
CA LYS A 702 7.11 2.51 -9.14
C LYS A 702 7.97 2.95 -10.32
N ILE A 703 7.29 3.41 -11.38
CA ILE A 703 7.94 3.94 -12.58
C ILE A 703 8.46 5.37 -12.34
N GLY A 704 7.69 6.20 -11.62
CA GLY A 704 7.99 7.63 -11.40
C GLY A 704 8.99 7.92 -10.28
N ALA A 705 9.20 7.00 -9.33
CA ALA A 705 10.01 7.21 -8.12
C ALA A 705 11.54 7.31 -8.34
N ARG A 706 12.03 7.55 -9.57
CA ARG A 706 13.46 7.49 -9.94
C ARG A 706 14.14 6.16 -9.56
N VAL A 707 13.36 5.08 -9.56
CA VAL A 707 13.90 3.71 -9.53
C VAL A 707 14.52 3.38 -10.89
N PHE A 708 14.02 3.97 -11.98
CA PHE A 708 14.58 3.85 -13.32
C PHE A 708 14.76 5.21 -13.99
#